data_AF-A3YW04-F1
#
_entry.id   AF-A3YW04-F1
#
_cell.length_a   1.000
_cell.length_b   1.000
_cell.length_c   1.000
_cell.angle_alpha   90.00
_cell.angle_beta   90.00
_cell.angle_gamma   90.00
#
_symmetry.space_group_name_H-M   'P 1'
#
loop_
_entity.id
_entity.type
_entity.pdbx_description
1 polymer ?
#
loop_
_entity_poly.entity_id
_entity_poly.type
_entity_poly.pdbx_seq_one_letter_code
_entity_poly.pdbx_strand_id
1 'polypeptide(L)'
;MSDLFSHQGEIHRRALAPLADRLRPRSLEEFVGQAEILGPGRLLRRAIRADRVGNLILHGPPGVGKTTLARIIASSTRAHFTSLNAVLAGVKDLRVEVEAARQRLERHGLRTLLFIDEVHRFNVAQQDALLPWVENGTVTLIGATTENPYFEVNKALVSRSRLFRLQPLEPRDLRVLLERALADGERGYGGRPVELTPEAADHLLDVAGGDARSLLNALELAVESSAADASGVIRIDLEIAEQSIQQRAVLYDKQGDAHFDTISAFIKSLRGSDPDAALFWLARMVEAGENPRFIFRRMLISAGEDIGLADPQAMVVVEACAAAFERVGLPEGLYPLAQAALYLAGAEKSNSLLGFFDALKSVRATNRQEVPSHLRDANRDGAAFGDGVGYRYPHAYAEHWVAQTYLPAALQGEVFWLPGRLGWEGGLQGRLQRRRAALLAAAAESAADSGPLLSSGPDDAELERWLQRQAAAEGERLDQLRQRFWQGANWRRQDRTLILAARSLLWALDPLENCPEGGVLITVDTAADQERLQAQCQLLDSLRSPRLQPLDPTRPGNLSKAMEPGERFEWLVGRSPFQGLAPELWQRWLKELDQLASPRAQWRLLLSGPLLGPAGALAELLARPGASETALADKTLLELLQRVSFEEDTWLTAQPTPTELTGALEAMNWQVEQESWQESLTLDLNESAYQRWFSPGAAYRNRLETVLNPVEIATVEAGFRGQLRGQLPQRLLHHRLIAHRR
;
A
#
# COMPACT_ATOMS: atom_id res chain seq x y z
N MET A 1 28.01 -5.87 -61.32
CA MET A 1 29.45 -5.56 -61.43
C MET A 1 29.67 -4.28 -60.65
N SER A 2 30.31 -4.37 -59.47
CA SER A 2 30.71 -3.19 -58.71
C SER A 2 31.89 -2.53 -59.44
N ASP A 3 31.75 -1.24 -59.74
CA ASP A 3 32.76 -0.43 -60.41
C ASP A 3 34.02 -0.31 -59.52
N LEU A 4 35.22 -0.31 -60.11
CA LEU A 4 36.50 -0.30 -59.39
C LEU A 4 36.61 0.91 -58.43
N PHE A 5 35.96 2.03 -58.79
CA PHE A 5 35.84 3.24 -57.98
C PHE A 5 34.89 3.08 -56.78
N SER A 6 33.83 2.29 -56.90
CA SER A 6 32.93 1.98 -55.77
C SER A 6 33.64 1.12 -54.71
N HIS A 7 34.48 0.18 -55.14
CA HIS A 7 35.28 -0.66 -54.25
C HIS A 7 36.39 0.13 -53.53
N GLN A 8 37.11 1.02 -54.24
CA GLN A 8 38.09 1.92 -53.60
C GLN A 8 37.41 2.90 -52.63
N GLY A 9 36.25 3.44 -52.99
CA GLY A 9 35.47 4.33 -52.11
C GLY A 9 34.99 3.63 -50.83
N GLU A 10 34.60 2.36 -50.91
CA GLU A 10 34.23 1.56 -49.73
C GLU A 10 35.43 1.23 -48.83
N ILE A 11 36.59 0.91 -49.42
CA ILE A 11 37.84 0.70 -48.66
C ILE A 11 38.21 1.99 -47.92
N HIS A 12 38.19 3.12 -48.60
CA HIS A 12 38.54 4.41 -48.01
C HIS A 12 37.54 4.83 -46.91
N ARG A 13 36.24 4.59 -47.11
CA ARG A 13 35.20 4.86 -46.11
C ARG A 13 35.35 3.98 -44.87
N ARG A 14 35.78 2.72 -45.02
CA ARG A 14 36.08 1.83 -43.88
C ARG A 14 37.33 2.25 -43.11
N ALA A 15 38.35 2.75 -43.81
CA ALA A 15 39.57 3.25 -43.18
C ALA A 15 39.32 4.53 -42.36
N LEU A 16 38.42 5.40 -42.82
CA LEU A 16 38.02 6.64 -42.12
C LEU A 16 36.87 6.46 -41.11
N ALA A 17 36.37 5.24 -40.92
CA ALA A 17 35.27 5.00 -39.98
C ALA A 17 35.77 5.11 -38.52
N PRO A 18 34.90 5.57 -37.58
CA PRO A 18 35.24 5.61 -36.16
C PRO A 18 35.70 4.23 -35.66
N LEU A 19 36.59 4.21 -34.67
CA LEU A 19 37.19 3.01 -34.11
C LEU A 19 36.12 2.04 -33.60
N ALA A 20 35.08 2.55 -32.96
CA ALA A 20 33.94 1.77 -32.48
C ALA A 20 33.19 1.02 -33.61
N ASP A 21 33.20 1.56 -34.83
CA ASP A 21 32.63 0.90 -36.00
C ASP A 21 33.62 -0.06 -36.67
N ARG A 22 34.92 0.29 -36.72
CA ARG A 22 35.99 -0.58 -37.24
C ARG A 22 36.13 -1.88 -36.43
N LEU A 23 36.14 -1.77 -35.10
CA LEU A 23 36.29 -2.88 -34.16
C LEU A 23 34.99 -3.64 -33.85
N ARG A 24 33.89 -3.32 -34.53
CA ARG A 24 32.61 -3.96 -34.29
C ARG A 24 32.74 -5.50 -34.45
N PRO A 25 32.40 -6.30 -33.43
CA PRO A 25 32.49 -7.76 -33.48
C PRO A 25 31.78 -8.37 -34.68
N ARG A 26 32.45 -9.30 -35.38
CA ARG A 26 31.90 -9.98 -36.58
C ARG A 26 31.22 -11.32 -36.25
N SER A 27 31.56 -11.91 -35.12
CA SER A 27 31.10 -13.23 -34.66
C SER A 27 30.69 -13.21 -33.19
N LEU A 28 29.99 -14.25 -32.72
CA LEU A 28 29.64 -14.41 -31.30
C LEU A 28 30.89 -14.61 -30.44
N GLU A 29 31.95 -15.16 -31.00
CA GLU A 29 33.22 -15.40 -30.34
C GLU A 29 34.01 -14.09 -30.11
N GLU A 30 33.82 -13.09 -30.97
CA GLU A 30 34.36 -11.74 -30.78
C GLU A 30 33.52 -10.89 -29.82
N PHE A 31 32.28 -11.27 -29.52
CA PHE A 31 31.38 -10.47 -28.67
C PHE A 31 31.79 -10.59 -27.19
N VAL A 32 32.12 -9.47 -26.56
CA VAL A 32 32.57 -9.41 -25.17
C VAL A 32 31.40 -9.07 -24.23
N GLY A 33 31.36 -9.72 -23.06
CA GLY A 33 30.30 -9.56 -22.06
C GLY A 33 29.03 -10.38 -22.35
N GLN A 34 27.97 -10.11 -21.57
CA GLN A 34 26.63 -10.71 -21.72
C GLN A 34 26.58 -12.25 -21.55
N ALA A 35 27.43 -12.82 -20.70
CA ALA A 35 27.51 -14.26 -20.48
C ALA A 35 26.17 -14.90 -20.01
N GLU A 36 25.30 -14.13 -19.35
CA GLU A 36 23.98 -14.60 -18.91
C GLU A 36 23.04 -14.98 -20.07
N ILE A 37 23.17 -14.29 -21.21
CA ILE A 37 22.34 -14.51 -22.40
C ILE A 37 23.09 -15.18 -23.55
N LEU A 38 24.42 -15.00 -23.64
CA LEU A 38 25.29 -15.50 -24.70
C LEU A 38 26.33 -16.53 -24.23
N GLY A 39 26.31 -16.94 -22.96
CA GLY A 39 27.17 -18.00 -22.46
C GLY A 39 26.92 -19.36 -23.12
N PRO A 40 27.85 -20.33 -23.00
CA PRO A 40 27.65 -21.70 -23.47
C PRO A 40 26.32 -22.27 -22.93
N GLY A 41 25.51 -22.87 -23.81
CA GLY A 41 24.22 -23.47 -23.44
C GLY A 41 23.04 -22.49 -23.27
N ARG A 42 23.27 -21.17 -23.29
CA ARG A 42 22.19 -20.16 -23.15
C ARG A 42 21.26 -20.14 -24.36
N LEU A 43 19.98 -19.80 -24.11
CA LEU A 43 18.90 -19.87 -25.10
C LEU A 43 19.20 -19.07 -26.36
N LEU A 44 19.63 -17.82 -26.23
CA LEU A 44 19.89 -16.94 -27.37
C LEU A 44 21.04 -17.48 -28.22
N ARG A 45 22.17 -17.86 -27.60
CA ARG A 45 23.30 -18.47 -28.33
C ARG A 45 22.92 -19.75 -29.05
N ARG A 46 22.12 -20.62 -28.43
CA ARG A 46 21.60 -21.84 -29.07
C ARG A 46 20.67 -21.53 -30.24
N ALA A 47 19.79 -20.54 -30.11
CA ALA A 47 18.87 -20.13 -31.16
C ALA A 47 19.62 -19.53 -32.37
N ILE A 48 20.65 -18.72 -32.13
CA ILE A 48 21.51 -18.16 -33.18
C ILE A 48 22.23 -19.28 -33.93
N ARG A 49 22.91 -20.19 -33.21
CA ARG A 49 23.63 -21.32 -33.84
C ARG A 49 22.72 -22.28 -34.61
N ALA A 50 21.46 -22.42 -34.20
CA ALA A 50 20.48 -23.26 -34.88
C ALA A 50 19.73 -22.56 -36.03
N ASP A 51 20.01 -21.28 -36.31
CA ASP A 51 19.25 -20.46 -37.27
C ASP A 51 17.72 -20.46 -37.00
N ARG A 52 17.37 -20.43 -35.71
CA ARG A 52 15.98 -20.45 -35.19
C ARG A 52 15.69 -19.24 -34.30
N VAL A 53 16.25 -18.09 -34.65
CA VAL A 53 15.98 -16.83 -33.95
C VAL A 53 14.59 -16.35 -34.36
N GLY A 54 13.66 -16.31 -33.40
CA GLY A 54 12.34 -15.71 -33.58
C GLY A 54 12.37 -14.20 -33.29
N ASN A 55 11.20 -13.58 -33.26
CA ASN A 55 11.06 -12.16 -32.92
C ASN A 55 11.62 -11.89 -31.53
N LEU A 56 12.43 -10.84 -31.40
CA LEU A 56 13.02 -10.47 -30.12
C LEU A 56 13.21 -8.95 -29.98
N ILE A 57 13.28 -8.50 -28.74
CA ILE A 57 13.59 -7.13 -28.38
C ILE A 57 14.81 -7.16 -27.45
N LEU A 58 15.87 -6.46 -27.85
CA LEU A 58 17.07 -6.22 -27.09
C LEU A 58 16.91 -4.91 -26.33
N HIS A 59 16.97 -4.95 -25.00
CA HIS A 59 16.91 -3.73 -24.20
C HIS A 59 18.09 -3.62 -23.25
N GLY A 60 18.61 -2.42 -23.06
CA GLY A 60 19.76 -2.16 -22.21
C GLY A 60 20.39 -0.80 -22.47
N PRO A 61 21.34 -0.35 -21.63
CA PRO A 61 21.95 0.97 -21.76
C PRO A 61 22.67 1.16 -23.12
N PRO A 62 23.03 2.40 -23.50
CA PRO A 62 23.86 2.64 -24.68
C PRO A 62 25.20 1.89 -24.55
N GLY A 63 25.85 1.59 -25.68
CA GLY A 63 27.20 1.01 -25.67
C GLY A 63 27.32 -0.49 -25.42
N VAL A 64 26.28 -1.16 -24.92
CA VAL A 64 26.35 -2.60 -24.55
C VAL A 64 26.29 -3.58 -25.73
N GLY A 65 26.25 -3.10 -26.97
CA GLY A 65 26.32 -3.95 -28.17
C GLY A 65 24.98 -4.44 -28.75
N LYS A 66 23.84 -3.78 -28.48
CA LYS A 66 22.52 -4.14 -29.07
C LYS A 66 22.55 -4.23 -30.60
N THR A 67 22.97 -3.15 -31.27
CA THR A 67 23.07 -3.05 -32.73
C THR A 67 24.10 -4.05 -33.29
N THR A 68 25.20 -4.27 -32.57
CA THR A 68 26.22 -5.26 -32.92
C THR A 68 25.66 -6.68 -32.87
N LEU A 69 24.94 -7.02 -31.80
CA LEU A 69 24.33 -8.34 -31.63
C LEU A 69 23.30 -8.61 -32.72
N ALA A 70 22.46 -7.64 -33.07
CA ALA A 70 21.51 -7.77 -34.17
C ALA A 70 22.21 -8.11 -35.51
N ARG A 71 23.37 -7.49 -35.78
CA ARG A 71 24.16 -7.77 -36.99
C ARG A 71 24.81 -9.15 -36.96
N ILE A 72 25.30 -9.58 -35.80
CA ILE A 72 25.87 -10.94 -35.64
C ILE A 72 24.79 -12.00 -35.82
N ILE A 73 23.59 -11.77 -35.27
CA ILE A 73 22.44 -12.63 -35.52
C ILE A 73 22.20 -12.73 -37.01
N ALA A 74 22.13 -11.59 -37.70
CA ALA A 74 21.89 -11.55 -39.13
C ALA A 74 22.96 -12.30 -39.95
N SER A 75 24.24 -12.08 -39.67
CA SER A 75 25.35 -12.76 -40.36
C SER A 75 25.41 -14.26 -40.07
N SER A 76 24.87 -14.69 -38.93
CA SER A 76 24.81 -16.11 -38.53
C SER A 76 23.55 -16.83 -39.05
N THR A 77 22.57 -16.09 -39.59
CA THR A 77 21.29 -16.62 -40.08
C THR A 77 21.23 -16.62 -41.61
N ARG A 78 20.49 -17.56 -42.21
CA ARG A 78 20.20 -17.53 -43.65
C ARG A 78 19.01 -16.60 -43.94
N ALA A 79 19.19 -15.31 -43.67
CA ALA A 79 18.18 -14.28 -43.87
C ALA A 79 18.78 -13.00 -44.45
N HIS A 80 18.01 -12.27 -45.24
CA HIS A 80 18.37 -10.93 -45.67
C HIS A 80 18.23 -9.96 -44.50
N PHE A 81 19.25 -9.13 -44.26
CA PHE A 81 19.22 -8.13 -43.20
C PHE A 81 18.77 -6.78 -43.75
N THR A 82 17.75 -6.19 -43.14
CA THR A 82 17.40 -4.78 -43.35
C THR A 82 17.31 -4.07 -42.00
N SER A 83 17.63 -2.77 -41.98
CA SER A 83 17.66 -1.96 -40.76
C SER A 83 16.93 -0.64 -40.94
N LEU A 84 16.06 -0.30 -40.00
CA LEU A 84 15.39 0.98 -39.87
C LEU A 84 15.79 1.66 -38.56
N ASN A 85 15.99 2.97 -38.61
CA ASN A 85 16.13 3.79 -37.42
C ASN A 85 14.79 4.43 -37.10
N ALA A 86 14.20 4.11 -35.95
CA ALA A 86 12.86 4.57 -35.59
C ALA A 86 12.73 6.10 -35.43
N VAL A 87 13.85 6.80 -35.23
CA VAL A 87 13.87 8.27 -35.13
C VAL A 87 13.63 8.93 -36.49
N LEU A 88 14.13 8.32 -37.57
CA LEU A 88 14.09 8.89 -38.92
C LEU A 88 13.01 8.25 -39.80
N ALA A 89 12.59 7.02 -39.48
CA ALA A 89 11.69 6.24 -40.32
C ALA A 89 10.20 6.52 -40.00
N GLY A 90 9.41 6.79 -41.04
CA GLY A 90 7.96 6.86 -40.97
C GLY A 90 7.28 5.52 -41.28
N VAL A 91 5.93 5.50 -41.23
CA VAL A 91 5.11 4.33 -41.65
C VAL A 91 5.37 3.98 -43.14
N LYS A 92 5.69 4.97 -43.97
CA LYS A 92 5.96 4.77 -45.40
C LYS A 92 7.23 3.95 -45.62
N ASP A 93 8.33 4.28 -44.94
CA ASP A 93 9.61 3.58 -45.06
C ASP A 93 9.46 2.13 -44.59
N LEU A 94 8.70 1.93 -43.50
CA LEU A 94 8.39 0.60 -43.01
C LEU A 94 7.64 -0.25 -44.07
N ARG A 95 6.63 0.32 -44.73
CA ARG A 95 5.88 -0.40 -45.78
C ARG A 95 6.76 -0.77 -46.96
N VAL A 96 7.70 0.08 -47.33
CA VAL A 96 8.67 -0.19 -48.41
C VAL A 96 9.55 -1.39 -48.06
N GLU A 97 10.11 -1.42 -46.85
CA GLU A 97 10.96 -2.52 -46.40
C GLU A 97 10.20 -3.85 -46.27
N VAL A 98 8.96 -3.79 -45.77
CA VAL A 98 8.08 -4.97 -45.66
C VAL A 98 7.69 -5.52 -47.04
N GLU A 99 7.36 -4.65 -48.00
CA GLU A 99 7.04 -5.09 -49.36
C GLU A 99 8.25 -5.73 -50.04
N ALA A 100 9.44 -5.16 -49.84
CA ALA A 100 10.68 -5.77 -50.32
C ALA A 100 10.93 -7.13 -49.64
N ALA A 101 10.67 -7.25 -48.34
CA ALA A 101 10.77 -8.51 -47.61
C ALA A 101 9.81 -9.58 -48.15
N ARG A 102 8.57 -9.20 -48.43
CA ARG A 102 7.55 -10.06 -49.02
C ARG A 102 7.97 -10.58 -50.39
N GLN A 103 8.47 -9.70 -51.26
CA GLN A 103 8.96 -10.11 -52.58
C GLN A 103 10.16 -11.06 -52.50
N ARG A 104 11.10 -10.85 -51.56
CA ARG A 104 12.23 -11.78 -51.32
C ARG A 104 11.73 -13.16 -50.87
N LEU A 105 10.74 -13.19 -49.99
CA LEU A 105 10.16 -14.43 -49.48
C LEU A 105 9.41 -15.18 -50.59
N GLU A 106 8.54 -14.50 -51.34
CA GLU A 106 7.72 -15.10 -52.41
C GLU A 106 8.55 -15.58 -53.60
N ARG A 107 9.55 -14.80 -54.04
CA ARG A 107 10.32 -15.10 -55.26
C ARG A 107 11.54 -15.99 -55.03
N HIS A 108 12.14 -15.89 -53.86
CA HIS A 108 13.45 -16.52 -53.58
C HIS A 108 13.44 -17.41 -52.34
N GLY A 109 12.32 -17.53 -51.62
CA GLY A 109 12.25 -18.27 -50.35
C GLY A 109 13.14 -17.69 -49.26
N LEU A 110 13.61 -16.44 -49.42
CA LEU A 110 14.60 -15.83 -48.56
C LEU A 110 13.92 -15.01 -47.45
N ARG A 111 14.05 -15.47 -46.22
CA ARG A 111 13.54 -14.77 -45.02
C ARG A 111 14.23 -13.42 -44.85
N THR A 112 13.53 -12.45 -44.26
CA THR A 112 14.09 -11.13 -43.94
C THR A 112 14.11 -10.91 -42.43
N LEU A 113 15.24 -10.46 -41.91
CA LEU A 113 15.41 -9.97 -40.54
C LEU A 113 15.33 -8.44 -40.58
N LEU A 114 14.28 -7.89 -39.96
CA LEU A 114 14.05 -6.46 -39.84
C LEU A 114 14.57 -5.97 -38.48
N PHE A 115 15.67 -5.22 -38.50
CA PHE A 115 16.20 -4.56 -37.32
C PHE A 115 15.59 -3.16 -37.18
N ILE A 116 15.04 -2.85 -36.01
CA ILE A 116 14.52 -1.51 -35.69
C ILE A 116 15.29 -0.97 -34.50
N ASP A 117 16.14 0.02 -34.74
CA ASP A 117 16.87 0.71 -33.66
C ASP A 117 15.99 1.76 -32.99
N GLU A 118 16.15 1.91 -31.68
CA GLU A 118 15.33 2.76 -30.81
C GLU A 118 13.82 2.60 -31.01
N VAL A 119 13.33 1.35 -31.03
CA VAL A 119 11.92 0.99 -31.30
C VAL A 119 10.90 1.72 -30.42
N HIS A 120 11.32 2.18 -29.22
CA HIS A 120 10.51 3.01 -28.33
C HIS A 120 10.12 4.38 -28.93
N ARG A 121 10.80 4.84 -30.00
CA ARG A 121 10.50 6.12 -30.66
C ARG A 121 9.34 6.03 -31.65
N PHE A 122 8.93 4.83 -32.03
CA PHE A 122 7.70 4.65 -32.80
C PHE A 122 6.47 4.88 -31.93
N ASN A 123 5.52 5.65 -32.47
CA ASN A 123 4.21 5.78 -31.84
C ASN A 123 3.42 4.46 -31.93
N VAL A 124 2.34 4.36 -31.16
CA VAL A 124 1.51 3.14 -31.08
C VAL A 124 1.03 2.67 -32.47
N ALA A 125 0.61 3.61 -33.35
CA ALA A 125 0.14 3.26 -34.69
C ALA A 125 1.24 2.68 -35.59
N GLN A 126 2.48 3.18 -35.49
CA GLN A 126 3.64 2.64 -36.19
C GLN A 126 4.00 1.24 -35.69
N GLN A 127 3.88 1.01 -34.38
CA GLN A 127 4.11 -0.31 -33.78
C GLN A 127 3.02 -1.31 -34.17
N ASP A 128 1.75 -0.90 -34.18
CA ASP A 128 0.63 -1.75 -34.62
C ASP A 128 0.74 -2.12 -36.10
N ALA A 129 1.26 -1.22 -36.94
CA ALA A 129 1.49 -1.47 -38.36
C ALA A 129 2.50 -2.61 -38.63
N LEU A 130 3.34 -2.98 -37.65
CA LEU A 130 4.28 -4.10 -37.75
C LEU A 130 3.62 -5.46 -37.52
N LEU A 131 2.55 -5.51 -36.73
CA LEU A 131 1.99 -6.77 -36.19
C LEU A 131 1.66 -7.80 -37.27
N PRO A 132 0.94 -7.46 -38.37
CA PRO A 132 0.54 -8.47 -39.35
C PRO A 132 1.73 -9.20 -39.97
N TRP A 133 2.85 -8.49 -40.17
CA TRP A 133 4.05 -8.98 -40.86
C TRP A 133 4.96 -9.80 -39.94
N VAL A 134 4.89 -9.52 -38.64
CA VAL A 134 5.57 -10.26 -37.57
C VAL A 134 4.82 -11.57 -37.28
N GLU A 135 3.49 -11.55 -37.32
CA GLU A 135 2.62 -12.72 -37.09
C GLU A 135 2.65 -13.72 -38.24
N ASN A 136 2.57 -13.24 -39.48
CA ASN A 136 2.57 -14.11 -40.66
C ASN A 136 3.97 -14.57 -41.09
N GLY A 137 5.02 -14.10 -40.41
CA GLY A 137 6.41 -14.48 -40.66
C GLY A 137 7.05 -13.83 -41.89
N THR A 138 6.47 -12.76 -42.45
CA THR A 138 7.07 -11.99 -43.54
C THR A 138 8.43 -11.42 -43.12
N VAL A 139 8.52 -10.96 -41.86
CA VAL A 139 9.76 -10.48 -41.25
C VAL A 139 9.98 -11.11 -39.87
N THR A 140 11.23 -11.41 -39.56
CA THR A 140 11.67 -11.67 -38.18
C THR A 140 12.13 -10.35 -37.58
N LEU A 141 11.45 -9.87 -36.54
CA LEU A 141 11.73 -8.59 -35.90
C LEU A 141 12.88 -8.70 -34.88
N ILE A 142 13.85 -7.79 -34.98
CA ILE A 142 14.80 -7.48 -33.90
C ILE A 142 14.65 -6.00 -33.52
N GLY A 143 13.96 -5.72 -32.42
CA GLY A 143 13.88 -4.38 -31.85
C GLY A 143 15.05 -4.09 -30.91
N ALA A 144 15.61 -2.90 -30.93
CA ALA A 144 16.54 -2.42 -29.92
C ALA A 144 15.98 -1.18 -29.21
N THR A 145 16.17 -1.10 -27.89
CA THR A 145 15.76 0.06 -27.10
C THR A 145 16.69 0.30 -25.91
N THR A 146 16.87 1.56 -25.54
CA THR A 146 17.52 1.95 -24.27
C THR A 146 16.54 1.98 -23.10
N GLU A 147 15.25 2.18 -23.38
CA GLU A 147 14.17 2.24 -22.39
C GLU A 147 13.57 0.86 -22.07
N ASN A 148 12.80 0.79 -20.98
CA ASN A 148 12.12 -0.45 -20.57
C ASN A 148 10.98 -0.81 -21.56
N PRO A 149 11.07 -1.98 -22.25
CA PRO A 149 10.12 -2.33 -23.30
C PRO A 149 8.68 -2.57 -22.80
N TYR A 150 8.46 -2.86 -21.51
CA TYR A 150 7.11 -3.05 -20.98
C TYR A 150 6.27 -1.77 -20.92
N PHE A 151 6.92 -0.59 -20.98
CA PHE A 151 6.25 0.71 -20.93
C PHE A 151 6.19 1.38 -22.30
N GLU A 152 7.29 1.34 -23.06
CA GLU A 152 7.41 2.11 -24.31
C GLU A 152 7.06 1.30 -25.58
N VAL A 153 7.02 -0.03 -25.49
CA VAL A 153 6.61 -0.91 -26.60
C VAL A 153 5.21 -1.45 -26.32
N ASN A 154 4.35 -1.45 -27.33
CA ASN A 154 2.97 -1.90 -27.22
C ASN A 154 2.92 -3.37 -26.75
N LYS A 155 1.88 -3.69 -25.98
CA LYS A 155 1.71 -5.04 -25.40
C LYS A 155 1.64 -6.13 -26.48
N ALA A 156 1.16 -5.79 -27.67
CA ALA A 156 1.00 -6.71 -28.77
C ALA A 156 2.33 -7.16 -29.39
N LEU A 157 3.32 -6.26 -29.56
CA LEU A 157 4.66 -6.66 -30.02
C LEU A 157 5.44 -7.37 -28.93
N VAL A 158 5.31 -6.91 -27.68
CA VAL A 158 5.96 -7.56 -26.52
C VAL A 158 5.50 -9.00 -26.36
N SER A 159 4.19 -9.28 -26.48
CA SER A 159 3.68 -10.66 -26.35
C SER A 159 4.14 -11.60 -27.46
N ARG A 160 4.53 -11.07 -28.62
CA ARG A 160 4.98 -11.82 -29.80
C ARG A 160 6.50 -11.88 -29.95
N SER A 161 7.22 -11.24 -29.02
CA SER A 161 8.68 -11.12 -29.05
C SER A 161 9.31 -11.64 -27.77
N ARG A 162 10.50 -12.23 -27.88
CA ARG A 162 11.31 -12.58 -26.70
C ARG A 162 12.10 -11.36 -26.24
N LEU A 163 12.04 -11.05 -24.95
CA LEU A 163 12.82 -9.95 -24.38
C LEU A 163 14.18 -10.46 -23.90
N PHE A 164 15.26 -9.79 -24.32
CA PHE A 164 16.60 -10.02 -23.80
C PHE A 164 17.18 -8.72 -23.24
N ARG A 165 17.53 -8.75 -21.97
CA ARG A 165 18.21 -7.65 -21.29
C ARG A 165 19.72 -7.75 -21.52
N LEU A 166 20.32 -6.67 -22.01
CA LEU A 166 21.77 -6.50 -22.02
C LEU A 166 22.17 -5.65 -20.81
N GLN A 167 23.15 -6.13 -20.05
CA GLN A 167 23.69 -5.45 -18.88
C GLN A 167 24.82 -4.49 -19.26
N PRO A 168 25.13 -3.45 -18.46
CA PRO A 168 26.39 -2.72 -18.60
C PRO A 168 27.58 -3.69 -18.63
N LEU A 169 28.61 -3.38 -19.42
CA LEU A 169 29.83 -4.19 -19.44
C LEU A 169 30.60 -4.03 -18.13
N GLU A 170 31.22 -5.10 -17.64
CA GLU A 170 32.05 -5.03 -16.45
C GLU A 170 33.44 -4.44 -16.79
N PRO A 171 34.19 -3.89 -15.82
CA PRO A 171 35.53 -3.34 -16.06
C PRO A 171 36.48 -4.34 -16.74
N ARG A 172 36.36 -5.64 -16.41
CA ARG A 172 37.11 -6.73 -17.06
C ARG A 172 36.79 -6.87 -18.56
N ASP A 173 35.53 -6.70 -18.94
CA ASP A 173 35.08 -6.79 -20.33
C ASP A 173 35.60 -5.61 -21.14
N LEU A 174 35.53 -4.40 -20.55
CA LEU A 174 36.06 -3.17 -21.14
C LEU A 174 37.58 -3.25 -21.32
N ARG A 175 38.31 -3.82 -20.35
CA ARG A 175 39.77 -4.01 -20.46
C ARG A 175 40.13 -4.91 -21.65
N VAL A 176 39.40 -6.01 -21.85
CA VAL A 176 39.58 -6.88 -23.02
C VAL A 176 39.35 -6.13 -24.34
N LEU A 177 38.36 -5.23 -24.38
CA LEU A 177 38.10 -4.41 -25.57
C LEU A 177 39.20 -3.38 -25.83
N LEU A 178 39.71 -2.73 -24.78
CA LEU A 178 40.83 -1.80 -24.84
C LEU A 178 42.11 -2.46 -25.36
N GLU A 179 42.49 -3.60 -24.78
CA GLU A 179 43.65 -4.39 -25.21
C GLU A 179 43.50 -4.86 -26.65
N ARG A 180 42.29 -5.31 -27.03
CA ARG A 180 42.00 -5.70 -28.42
C ARG A 180 42.14 -4.52 -29.38
N ALA A 181 41.67 -3.33 -28.98
CA ALA A 181 41.79 -2.13 -29.80
C ALA A 181 43.24 -1.74 -30.04
N LEU A 182 44.11 -1.90 -29.04
CA LEU A 182 45.54 -1.62 -29.16
C LEU A 182 46.31 -2.71 -29.92
N ALA A 183 45.90 -3.97 -29.85
CA ALA A 183 46.61 -5.10 -30.47
C ALA A 183 46.16 -5.44 -31.90
N ASP A 184 44.92 -5.11 -32.31
CA ASP A 184 44.39 -5.46 -33.63
C ASP A 184 45.06 -4.61 -34.73
N GLY A 185 45.90 -5.23 -35.55
CA GLY A 185 46.65 -4.56 -36.63
C GLY A 185 45.86 -4.29 -37.92
N GLU A 186 44.66 -4.87 -38.08
CA GLU A 186 43.80 -4.66 -39.26
C GLU A 186 42.76 -3.56 -39.00
N ARG A 187 42.16 -3.56 -37.81
CA ARG A 187 40.98 -2.74 -37.47
C ARG A 187 41.22 -1.77 -36.32
N GLY A 188 42.22 -2.04 -35.48
CA GLY A 188 42.59 -1.24 -34.33
C GLY A 188 43.88 -0.45 -34.56
N TYR A 189 44.64 -0.28 -33.50
CA TYR A 189 45.90 0.46 -33.46
C TYR A 189 47.15 -0.43 -33.41
N GLY A 190 47.03 -1.74 -33.65
CA GLY A 190 48.18 -2.66 -33.59
C GLY A 190 49.31 -2.36 -34.59
N GLY A 191 49.01 -1.58 -35.63
CA GLY A 191 50.01 -1.08 -36.59
C GLY A 191 50.70 0.23 -36.19
N ARG A 192 50.30 0.87 -35.08
CA ARG A 192 50.90 2.09 -34.53
C ARG A 192 51.57 1.76 -33.19
N PRO A 193 52.78 2.27 -32.91
CA PRO A 193 53.40 2.10 -31.60
C PRO A 193 52.72 3.01 -30.57
N VAL A 194 51.63 2.52 -29.96
CA VAL A 194 50.89 3.23 -28.90
C VAL A 194 51.26 2.62 -27.55
N GLU A 195 51.69 3.46 -26.61
CA GLU A 195 51.98 3.09 -25.24
C GLU A 195 50.98 3.78 -24.31
N LEU A 196 50.12 2.99 -23.66
CA LEU A 196 49.10 3.48 -22.73
C LEU A 196 49.56 3.17 -21.29
N THR A 197 49.68 4.20 -20.46
CA THR A 197 50.03 4.01 -19.04
C THR A 197 48.92 3.29 -18.28
N PRO A 198 49.22 2.52 -17.21
CA PRO A 198 48.21 1.84 -16.42
C PRO A 198 47.12 2.77 -15.88
N GLU A 199 47.51 3.95 -15.40
CA GLU A 199 46.60 4.95 -14.84
C GLU A 199 45.67 5.54 -15.91
N ALA A 200 46.17 5.77 -17.12
CA ALA A 200 45.36 6.20 -18.26
C ALA A 200 44.36 5.12 -18.71
N ALA A 201 44.80 3.86 -18.73
CA ALA A 201 43.94 2.73 -19.05
C ALA A 201 42.79 2.63 -18.03
N ASP A 202 43.11 2.68 -16.74
CA ASP A 202 42.11 2.63 -15.67
C ASP A 202 41.13 3.80 -15.77
N HIS A 203 41.62 5.01 -16.03
CA HIS A 203 40.77 6.20 -16.22
C HIS A 203 39.78 6.05 -17.38
N LEU A 204 40.25 5.57 -18.55
CA LEU A 204 39.38 5.32 -19.70
C LEU A 204 38.31 4.26 -19.43
N LEU A 205 38.65 3.21 -18.65
CA LEU A 205 37.71 2.16 -18.26
C LEU A 205 36.65 2.69 -17.29
N ASP A 206 37.05 3.49 -16.30
CA ASP A 206 36.16 4.06 -15.29
C ASP A 206 35.16 5.04 -15.92
N VAL A 207 35.64 5.96 -16.76
CA VAL A 207 34.80 6.94 -17.44
C VAL A 207 33.83 6.29 -18.42
N ALA A 208 34.23 5.19 -19.05
CA ALA A 208 33.35 4.45 -19.95
C ALA A 208 32.14 3.85 -19.23
N GLY A 209 32.22 3.55 -17.92
CA GLY A 209 31.06 3.19 -17.09
C GLY A 209 30.21 2.04 -17.64
N GLY A 210 30.83 1.07 -18.31
CA GLY A 210 30.16 -0.07 -18.96
C GLY A 210 29.71 0.16 -20.41
N ASP A 211 30.06 1.30 -21.03
CA ASP A 211 29.79 1.64 -22.44
C ASP A 211 31.05 1.47 -23.31
N ALA A 212 31.07 0.41 -24.13
CA ALA A 212 32.18 0.13 -25.05
C ALA A 212 32.34 1.18 -26.15
N ARG A 213 31.26 1.83 -26.60
CA ARG A 213 31.34 2.85 -27.66
C ARG A 213 32.03 4.09 -27.11
N SER A 214 31.67 4.50 -25.90
CA SER A 214 32.30 5.63 -25.21
C SER A 214 33.79 5.38 -24.97
N LEU A 215 34.16 4.18 -24.50
CA LEU A 215 35.57 3.76 -24.35
C LEU A 215 36.36 3.89 -25.66
N LEU A 216 35.87 3.28 -26.74
CA LEU A 216 36.59 3.25 -28.01
C LEU A 216 36.68 4.63 -28.65
N ASN A 217 35.68 5.48 -28.48
CA ASN A 217 35.74 6.87 -28.95
C ASN A 217 36.76 7.70 -28.17
N ALA A 218 36.83 7.53 -26.84
CA ALA A 218 37.83 8.21 -26.01
C ALA A 218 39.26 7.76 -26.36
N LEU A 219 39.46 6.46 -26.56
CA LEU A 219 40.74 5.93 -27.03
C LEU A 219 41.11 6.45 -28.42
N GLU A 220 40.17 6.46 -29.37
CA GLU A 220 40.39 7.01 -30.71
C GLU A 220 40.78 8.49 -30.63
N LEU A 221 40.08 9.28 -29.82
CA LEU A 221 40.44 10.68 -29.65
C LEU A 221 41.86 10.82 -29.08
N ALA A 222 42.20 10.06 -28.03
CA ALA A 222 43.53 10.08 -27.41
C ALA A 222 44.66 9.72 -28.38
N VAL A 223 44.46 8.70 -29.21
CA VAL A 223 45.47 8.25 -30.16
C VAL A 223 45.58 9.22 -31.34
N GLU A 224 44.47 9.74 -31.87
CA GLU A 224 44.49 10.61 -33.04
C GLU A 224 44.86 12.07 -32.72
N SER A 225 44.65 12.54 -31.49
CA SER A 225 45.03 13.90 -31.07
C SER A 225 46.48 14.00 -30.56
N SER A 226 47.13 12.87 -30.27
CA SER A 226 48.47 12.84 -29.67
C SER A 226 49.56 12.69 -30.72
N ALA A 227 50.60 13.53 -30.62
CA ALA A 227 51.79 13.43 -31.47
C ALA A 227 52.70 12.29 -30.99
N ALA A 228 53.36 11.62 -31.93
CA ALA A 228 54.42 10.67 -31.59
C ALA A 228 55.63 11.42 -31.01
N ASP A 229 56.28 10.81 -30.02
CA ASP A 229 57.51 11.33 -29.44
C ASP A 229 58.72 11.17 -30.39
N ALA A 230 59.90 11.61 -29.94
CA ALA A 230 61.13 11.53 -30.74
C ALA A 230 61.54 10.09 -31.13
N SER A 231 60.98 9.07 -30.47
CA SER A 231 61.17 7.65 -30.80
C SER A 231 60.10 7.07 -31.72
N GLY A 232 59.13 7.90 -32.11
CA GLY A 232 58.00 7.52 -32.96
C GLY A 232 56.85 6.86 -32.20
N VAL A 233 56.86 6.85 -30.87
CA VAL A 233 55.85 6.22 -30.01
C VAL A 233 54.79 7.24 -29.58
N ILE A 234 53.52 6.88 -29.68
CA ILE A 234 52.40 7.69 -29.18
C ILE A 234 52.16 7.28 -27.72
N ARG A 235 52.58 8.13 -26.79
CA ARG A 235 52.39 7.89 -25.35
C ARG A 235 51.11 8.55 -24.87
N ILE A 236 50.24 7.76 -24.25
CA ILE A 236 49.00 8.22 -23.64
C ILE A 236 49.12 8.06 -22.13
N ASP A 237 49.35 9.19 -21.47
CA ASP A 237 49.33 9.32 -20.02
C ASP A 237 47.94 9.72 -19.52
N LEU A 238 47.81 9.86 -18.19
CA LEU A 238 46.54 10.18 -17.55
C LEU A 238 45.98 11.53 -18.03
N GLU A 239 46.84 12.54 -18.22
CA GLU A 239 46.43 13.87 -18.65
C GLU A 239 45.82 13.84 -20.06
N ILE A 240 46.47 13.13 -20.99
CA ILE A 240 45.94 12.94 -22.34
C ILE A 240 44.62 12.17 -22.29
N ALA A 241 44.52 11.12 -21.48
CA ALA A 241 43.28 10.36 -21.34
C ALA A 241 42.12 11.23 -20.83
N GLU A 242 42.36 12.07 -19.80
CA GLU A 242 41.39 13.03 -19.26
C GLU A 242 40.93 14.04 -20.32
N GLN A 243 41.84 14.57 -21.13
CA GLN A 243 41.53 15.53 -22.21
C GLN A 243 40.79 14.88 -23.40
N SER A 244 41.00 13.58 -23.59
CA SER A 244 40.42 12.80 -24.71
C SER A 244 39.00 12.31 -24.45
N ILE A 245 38.48 12.65 -23.27
CA ILE A 245 37.08 12.49 -22.94
C ILE A 245 36.45 13.86 -23.11
N GLN A 246 35.54 14.02 -24.09
CA GLN A 246 34.62 15.15 -24.06
C GLN A 246 33.92 15.11 -22.70
N GLN A 247 34.11 16.14 -21.87
CA GLN A 247 33.50 16.26 -20.55
C GLN A 247 31.99 15.96 -20.63
N ARG A 248 31.61 14.70 -20.42
CA ARG A 248 30.59 14.41 -19.42
C ARG A 248 31.27 14.65 -18.10
N ALA A 249 31.21 15.92 -17.74
CA ALA A 249 31.57 16.52 -16.48
C ALA A 249 31.93 15.48 -15.39
N VAL A 250 33.25 15.40 -15.18
CA VAL A 250 34.05 15.05 -13.98
C VAL A 250 33.58 13.87 -13.11
N LEU A 251 34.10 12.67 -13.37
CA LEU A 251 34.11 11.63 -12.34
C LEU A 251 35.14 11.96 -11.25
N TYR A 252 34.62 12.12 -10.03
CA TYR A 252 35.35 12.05 -8.77
C TYR A 252 36.29 10.84 -8.74
N ASP A 253 37.50 11.11 -8.24
CA ASP A 253 38.61 10.23 -7.82
C ASP A 253 38.35 8.71 -7.75
N LYS A 254 39.14 7.95 -8.53
CA LYS A 254 39.74 6.59 -8.40
C LYS A 254 38.96 5.39 -7.82
N GLN A 255 37.74 5.52 -7.34
CA GLN A 255 36.92 4.40 -6.87
C GLN A 255 35.45 4.75 -7.16
N GLY A 256 34.81 4.10 -8.15
CA GLY A 256 33.41 4.36 -8.56
C GLY A 256 32.36 4.27 -7.44
N ASP A 257 32.76 3.89 -6.23
CA ASP A 257 31.97 4.01 -4.99
C ASP A 257 31.69 5.47 -4.61
N ALA A 258 32.56 6.43 -4.95
CA ALA A 258 32.43 7.83 -4.53
C ALA A 258 31.16 8.52 -5.07
N HIS A 259 30.69 8.21 -6.27
CA HIS A 259 29.43 8.75 -6.81
C HIS A 259 28.23 8.24 -5.99
N PHE A 260 28.15 6.92 -5.76
CA PHE A 260 27.09 6.31 -4.98
C PHE A 260 27.14 6.78 -3.53
N ASP A 261 28.33 6.92 -2.96
CA ASP A 261 28.53 7.43 -1.61
C ASP A 261 28.14 8.90 -1.50
N THR A 262 28.44 9.72 -2.49
CA THR A 262 28.09 11.15 -2.50
C THR A 262 26.58 11.35 -2.62
N ILE A 263 25.90 10.67 -3.55
CA ILE A 263 24.44 10.76 -3.65
C ILE A 263 23.74 10.14 -2.44
N SER A 264 24.31 9.07 -1.88
CA SER A 264 23.82 8.42 -0.67
C SER A 264 23.99 9.33 0.56
N ALA A 265 25.11 10.03 0.68
CA ALA A 265 25.35 11.04 1.70
C ALA A 265 24.38 12.22 1.52
N PHE A 266 24.19 12.71 0.30
CA PHE A 266 23.21 13.76 -0.01
C PHE A 266 21.79 13.38 0.43
N ILE A 267 21.29 12.21 0.03
CA ILE A 267 19.95 11.75 0.41
C ILE A 267 19.86 11.49 1.93
N LYS A 268 20.92 10.96 2.56
CA LYS A 268 20.96 10.84 4.02
C LYS A 268 20.94 12.18 4.72
N SER A 269 21.57 13.22 4.18
CA SER A 269 21.51 14.59 4.71
C SER A 269 20.11 15.19 4.57
N LEU A 270 19.44 14.99 3.43
CA LEU A 270 18.03 15.38 3.27
C LEU A 270 17.14 14.67 4.29
N ARG A 271 17.24 13.34 4.39
CA ARG A 271 16.52 12.50 5.37
C ARG A 271 16.80 12.90 6.82
N GLY A 272 18.07 13.22 7.11
CA GLY A 272 18.56 13.66 8.42
C GLY A 272 18.18 15.10 8.77
N SER A 273 17.54 15.83 7.85
CA SER A 273 17.15 17.23 8.02
C SER A 273 18.34 18.17 8.29
N ASP A 274 19.47 17.90 7.62
CA ASP A 274 20.68 18.72 7.69
C ASP A 274 20.84 19.51 6.37
N PRO A 275 20.35 20.77 6.32
CA PRO A 275 20.40 21.58 5.10
C PRO A 275 21.82 21.96 4.70
N ASP A 276 22.72 22.16 5.67
CA ASP A 276 24.12 22.54 5.41
C ASP A 276 24.87 21.37 4.74
N ALA A 277 24.75 20.17 5.30
CA ALA A 277 25.32 18.97 4.70
C ALA A 277 24.70 18.66 3.33
N ALA A 278 23.38 18.85 3.18
CA ALA A 278 22.71 18.67 1.89
C ALA A 278 23.26 19.61 0.81
N LEU A 279 23.44 20.89 1.12
CA LEU A 279 24.06 21.85 0.20
C LEU A 279 25.51 21.49 -0.13
N PHE A 280 26.29 21.06 0.86
CA PHE A 280 27.68 20.63 0.65
C PHE A 280 27.77 19.46 -0.33
N TRP A 281 26.99 18.39 -0.11
CA TRP A 281 26.99 17.22 -1.00
C TRP A 281 26.41 17.54 -2.38
N LEU A 282 25.40 18.42 -2.46
CA LEU A 282 24.87 18.92 -3.72
C LEU A 282 25.93 19.70 -4.51
N ALA A 283 26.61 20.65 -3.88
CA ALA A 283 27.67 21.44 -4.51
C ALA A 283 28.80 20.52 -4.98
N ARG A 284 29.19 19.52 -4.18
CA ARG A 284 30.14 18.49 -4.59
C ARG A 284 29.68 17.76 -5.84
N MET A 285 28.43 17.29 -5.91
CA MET A 285 27.91 16.62 -7.11
C MET A 285 27.90 17.55 -8.33
N VAL A 286 27.51 18.81 -8.17
CA VAL A 286 27.48 19.82 -9.24
C VAL A 286 28.88 20.12 -9.78
N GLU A 287 29.87 20.29 -8.90
CA GLU A 287 31.27 20.56 -9.30
C GLU A 287 31.89 19.34 -9.99
N ALA A 288 31.50 18.13 -9.59
CA ALA A 288 31.79 16.94 -10.36
C ALA A 288 30.92 16.78 -11.61
N GLY A 289 30.01 17.69 -11.90
CA GLY A 289 29.25 17.58 -13.13
C GLY A 289 28.25 16.43 -13.19
N GLU A 290 27.80 15.97 -12.02
CA GLU A 290 26.70 15.05 -11.89
C GLU A 290 25.49 15.56 -12.67
N ASN A 291 24.79 14.67 -13.37
CA ASN A 291 23.65 15.09 -14.18
C ASN A 291 22.54 15.66 -13.27
N PRO A 292 22.13 16.94 -13.40
CA PRO A 292 21.10 17.52 -12.55
C PRO A 292 19.76 16.77 -12.58
N ARG A 293 19.40 16.15 -13.71
CA ARG A 293 18.19 15.29 -13.80
C ARG A 293 18.31 14.05 -12.92
N PHE A 294 19.51 13.51 -12.73
CA PHE A 294 19.72 12.43 -11.76
C PHE A 294 19.49 12.91 -10.33
N ILE A 295 20.04 14.07 -9.96
CA ILE A 295 19.85 14.67 -8.63
C ILE A 295 18.35 14.94 -8.36
N PHE A 296 17.64 15.57 -9.30
CA PHE A 296 16.19 15.81 -9.18
C PHE A 296 15.39 14.51 -9.03
N ARG A 297 15.72 13.45 -9.78
CA ARG A 297 15.06 12.14 -9.62
C ARG A 297 15.26 11.56 -8.22
N ARG A 298 16.45 11.70 -7.64
CA ARG A 298 16.73 11.25 -6.28
C ARG A 298 15.98 12.09 -5.23
N MET A 299 15.86 13.40 -5.46
CA MET A 299 15.03 14.29 -4.65
C MET A 299 13.54 13.95 -4.74
N LEU A 300 13.01 13.61 -5.92
CA LEU A 300 11.61 13.16 -6.09
C LEU A 300 11.33 11.86 -5.33
N ILE A 301 12.28 10.91 -5.37
CA ILE A 301 12.17 9.68 -4.57
C ILE A 301 12.17 10.03 -3.08
N SER A 302 13.08 10.89 -2.60
CA SER A 302 13.14 11.31 -1.20
C SER A 302 11.87 12.07 -0.76
N ALA A 303 11.28 12.89 -1.64
CA ALA A 303 10.00 13.55 -1.39
C ALA A 303 8.87 12.54 -1.12
N GLY A 304 8.85 11.39 -1.81
CA GLY A 304 7.88 10.32 -1.55
C GLY A 304 8.26 9.39 -0.39
N GLU A 305 9.53 9.01 -0.26
CA GLU A 305 10.01 7.99 0.68
C GLU A 305 10.27 8.55 2.08
N ASP A 306 10.88 9.73 2.17
CA ASP A 306 11.41 10.30 3.43
C ASP A 306 10.50 11.40 4.00
N ILE A 307 9.68 12.02 3.16
CA ILE A 307 8.74 13.09 3.54
C ILE A 307 7.30 12.62 3.41
N GLY A 308 6.96 11.94 2.30
CA GLY A 308 5.67 11.30 2.12
C GLY A 308 4.50 12.27 2.27
N LEU A 309 3.55 11.94 3.14
CA LEU A 309 2.41 12.79 3.43
C LEU A 309 2.62 13.67 4.68
N ALA A 310 3.78 13.65 5.33
CA ALA A 310 4.09 14.67 6.34
C ALA A 310 4.10 16.07 5.70
N ASP A 311 4.60 16.18 4.46
CA ASP A 311 4.38 17.35 3.63
C ASP A 311 4.11 16.97 2.16
N PRO A 312 2.82 16.92 1.75
CA PRO A 312 2.43 16.59 0.37
C PRO A 312 2.97 17.58 -0.68
N GLN A 313 3.37 18.80 -0.30
CA GLN A 313 3.92 19.79 -1.23
C GLN A 313 5.35 19.46 -1.65
N ALA A 314 6.08 18.60 -0.93
CA ALA A 314 7.45 18.23 -1.28
C ALA A 314 7.58 17.71 -2.72
N MET A 315 6.67 16.83 -3.15
CA MET A 315 6.66 16.32 -4.53
C MET A 315 6.43 17.44 -5.54
N VAL A 316 5.49 18.35 -5.25
CA VAL A 316 5.12 19.47 -6.13
C VAL A 316 6.28 20.46 -6.27
N VAL A 317 6.93 20.80 -5.16
CA VAL A 317 8.05 21.75 -5.14
C VAL A 317 9.25 21.19 -5.91
N VAL A 318 9.61 19.93 -5.68
CA VAL A 318 10.74 19.32 -6.40
C VAL A 318 10.46 19.23 -7.90
N GLU A 319 9.24 18.83 -8.30
CA GLU A 319 8.86 18.76 -9.71
C GLU A 319 8.87 20.16 -10.36
N ALA A 320 8.37 21.17 -9.67
CA ALA A 320 8.40 22.55 -10.16
C ALA A 320 9.84 23.07 -10.32
N CYS A 321 10.73 22.76 -9.36
CA CYS A 321 12.14 23.08 -9.46
C CYS A 321 12.83 22.33 -10.61
N ALA A 322 12.51 21.04 -10.81
CA ALA A 322 13.04 20.25 -11.92
C ALA A 322 12.61 20.85 -13.28
N ALA A 323 11.32 21.17 -13.43
CA ALA A 323 10.79 21.79 -14.64
C ALA A 323 11.36 23.22 -14.86
N ALA A 324 11.59 23.98 -13.79
CA ALA A 324 12.28 25.27 -13.88
C ALA A 324 13.73 25.09 -14.37
N PHE A 325 14.45 24.10 -13.82
CA PHE A 325 15.79 23.76 -14.26
C PHE A 325 15.85 23.42 -15.75
N GLU A 326 14.91 22.62 -16.27
CA GLU A 326 14.89 22.26 -17.69
C GLU A 326 14.70 23.46 -18.63
N ARG A 327 13.99 24.49 -18.17
CA ARG A 327 13.76 25.71 -18.95
C ARG A 327 14.93 26.70 -18.86
N VAL A 328 15.60 26.75 -17.71
CA VAL A 328 16.66 27.73 -17.43
C VAL A 328 18.04 27.21 -17.83
N GLY A 329 18.38 25.96 -17.50
CA GLY A 329 19.72 25.40 -17.71
C GLY A 329 20.77 25.97 -16.75
N LEU A 330 22.03 25.54 -16.87
CA LEU A 330 23.14 26.08 -16.08
C LEU A 330 23.69 27.38 -16.71
N PRO A 331 24.22 28.32 -15.90
CA PRO A 331 24.46 28.23 -14.44
C PRO A 331 23.26 28.60 -13.54
N GLU A 332 22.25 29.33 -14.01
CA GLU A 332 21.14 29.80 -13.17
C GLU A 332 20.25 28.66 -12.63
N GLY A 333 20.31 27.48 -13.25
CA GLY A 333 19.68 26.24 -12.78
C GLY A 333 20.21 25.74 -11.42
N LEU A 334 21.31 26.29 -10.91
CA LEU A 334 21.77 26.00 -9.55
C LEU A 334 20.78 26.46 -8.47
N TYR A 335 20.04 27.55 -8.70
CA TYR A 335 19.03 28.04 -7.77
C TYR A 335 17.87 27.05 -7.55
N PRO A 336 17.18 26.53 -8.58
CA PRO A 336 16.14 25.53 -8.37
C PRO A 336 16.67 24.21 -7.78
N LEU A 337 17.91 23.81 -8.08
CA LEU A 337 18.55 22.65 -7.43
C LEU A 337 18.70 22.87 -5.91
N ALA A 338 19.30 23.99 -5.51
CA ALA A 338 19.50 24.33 -4.11
C ALA A 338 18.16 24.51 -3.37
N GLN A 339 17.18 25.15 -4.01
CA GLN A 339 15.84 25.36 -3.45
C GLN A 339 15.14 24.04 -3.17
N ALA A 340 15.18 23.08 -4.10
CA ALA A 340 14.61 21.76 -3.88
C ALA A 340 15.29 21.03 -2.71
N ALA A 341 16.63 21.03 -2.66
CA ALA A 341 17.37 20.39 -1.58
C ALA A 341 17.04 20.99 -0.20
N LEU A 342 17.04 22.32 -0.09
CA LEU A 342 16.71 23.02 1.16
C LEU A 342 15.27 22.77 1.59
N TYR A 343 14.32 22.76 0.66
CA TYR A 343 12.94 22.43 0.95
C TYR A 343 12.82 21.03 1.57
N LEU A 344 13.42 20.02 0.94
CA LEU A 344 13.35 18.65 1.44
C LEU A 344 14.07 18.47 2.77
N ALA A 345 15.22 19.10 2.96
CA ALA A 345 15.94 19.08 4.24
C ALA A 345 15.09 19.71 5.36
N GLY A 346 14.41 20.83 5.08
CA GLY A 346 13.56 21.53 6.05
C GLY A 346 12.15 20.95 6.26
N ALA A 347 11.69 20.03 5.41
CA ALA A 347 10.36 19.45 5.50
C ALA A 347 10.21 18.46 6.67
N GLU A 348 9.00 18.34 7.20
CA GLU A 348 8.64 17.29 8.17
C GLU A 348 8.84 15.90 7.53
N LYS A 349 9.36 14.94 8.30
CA LYS A 349 9.73 13.61 7.78
C LYS A 349 8.66 12.56 8.08
N SER A 350 8.38 11.73 7.09
CA SER A 350 7.56 10.52 7.25
C SER A 350 7.87 9.50 6.17
N ASN A 351 8.04 8.26 6.61
CA ASN A 351 8.18 7.08 5.76
C ASN A 351 6.90 6.22 5.74
N SER A 352 5.75 6.79 6.14
CA SER A 352 4.48 6.05 6.28
C SER A 352 4.02 5.38 4.98
N LEU A 353 4.42 5.92 3.82
CA LEU A 353 4.12 5.34 2.50
C LEU A 353 4.77 3.97 2.27
N LEU A 354 5.76 3.58 3.09
CA LEU A 354 6.28 2.21 3.09
C LEU A 354 5.21 1.15 3.36
N GLY A 355 4.09 1.54 3.98
CA GLY A 355 2.90 0.71 4.14
C GLY A 355 2.37 0.07 2.86
N PHE A 356 2.63 0.68 1.69
CA PHE A 356 2.31 0.07 0.40
C PHE A 356 3.13 -1.20 0.13
N PHE A 357 4.40 -1.24 0.55
CA PHE A 357 5.24 -2.43 0.40
C PHE A 357 4.81 -3.56 1.33
N ASP A 358 4.28 -3.24 2.52
CA ASP A 358 3.66 -4.21 3.42
C ASP A 358 2.38 -4.80 2.80
N ALA A 359 1.55 -3.96 2.18
CA ALA A 359 0.39 -4.41 1.42
C ALA A 359 0.79 -5.32 0.25
N LEU A 360 1.82 -4.95 -0.52
CA LEU A 360 2.37 -5.79 -1.59
C LEU A 360 2.87 -7.13 -1.09
N LYS A 361 3.53 -7.15 0.08
CA LYS A 361 4.00 -8.39 0.71
C LYS A 361 2.82 -9.28 1.10
N SER A 362 1.77 -8.72 1.69
CA SER A 362 0.54 -9.45 2.04
C SER A 362 -0.13 -10.07 0.81
N VAL A 363 -0.28 -9.30 -0.28
CA VAL A 363 -0.85 -9.79 -1.55
C VAL A 363 -0.01 -10.93 -2.16
N ARG A 364 1.33 -10.88 -2.03
CA ARG A 364 2.20 -11.96 -2.53
C ARG A 364 2.16 -13.22 -1.67
N ALA A 365 1.93 -13.06 -0.37
CA ALA A 365 1.91 -14.17 0.59
C ALA A 365 0.56 -14.94 0.55
N THR A 366 -0.55 -14.26 0.30
CA THR A 366 -1.87 -14.89 0.28
C THR A 366 -2.29 -15.26 -1.14
N ASN A 367 -2.54 -16.53 -1.39
CA ASN A 367 -3.01 -17.01 -2.69
C ASN A 367 -4.53 -16.85 -2.77
N ARG A 368 -5.00 -15.92 -3.64
CA ARG A 368 -6.42 -15.58 -3.90
C ARG A 368 -7.19 -14.98 -2.72
N GLN A 369 -7.24 -13.66 -2.68
CA GLN A 369 -8.24 -12.92 -1.90
C GLN A 369 -9.31 -12.40 -2.85
N GLU A 370 -10.56 -12.74 -2.58
CA GLU A 370 -11.69 -12.22 -3.34
C GLU A 370 -12.09 -10.83 -2.84
N VAL A 371 -12.51 -9.96 -3.76
CA VAL A 371 -13.12 -8.68 -3.40
C VAL A 371 -14.42 -8.96 -2.63
N PRO A 372 -14.66 -8.33 -1.47
CA PRO A 372 -15.92 -8.45 -0.74
C PRO A 372 -17.13 -8.17 -1.64
N SER A 373 -18.20 -8.95 -1.52
CA SER A 373 -19.36 -8.87 -2.43
C SER A 373 -19.99 -7.48 -2.48
N HIS A 374 -20.07 -6.79 -1.35
CA HIS A 374 -20.60 -5.42 -1.27
C HIS A 374 -19.68 -4.35 -1.87
N LEU A 375 -18.48 -4.69 -2.33
CA LEU A 375 -17.56 -3.80 -3.05
C LEU A 375 -17.43 -4.17 -4.54
N ARG A 376 -18.03 -5.28 -4.97
CA ARG A 376 -18.03 -5.70 -6.37
C ARG A 376 -18.94 -4.78 -7.19
N ASP A 377 -18.65 -4.71 -8.48
CA ASP A 377 -19.44 -3.91 -9.41
C ASP A 377 -20.83 -4.53 -9.59
N ALA A 378 -21.86 -3.82 -9.12
CA ALA A 378 -23.26 -4.23 -9.22
C ALA A 378 -23.76 -4.36 -10.68
N ASN A 379 -23.06 -3.74 -11.64
CA ASN A 379 -23.47 -3.72 -13.04
C ASN A 379 -22.83 -4.83 -13.89
N ARG A 380 -21.83 -5.54 -13.35
CA ARG A 380 -21.00 -6.45 -14.14
C ARG A 380 -21.58 -7.85 -14.27
N ASP A 381 -22.21 -8.35 -13.19
CA ASP A 381 -22.83 -9.65 -13.13
C ASP A 381 -24.25 -9.46 -12.56
N GLY A 382 -25.29 -9.77 -13.34
CA GLY A 382 -26.68 -9.44 -13.01
C GLY A 382 -27.13 -9.95 -11.63
N ALA A 383 -28.30 -9.47 -11.17
CA ALA A 383 -28.92 -9.66 -9.84
C ALA A 383 -28.94 -11.08 -9.23
N ALA A 384 -28.47 -12.11 -9.94
CA ALA A 384 -28.35 -13.50 -9.50
C ALA A 384 -27.28 -13.75 -8.42
N PHE A 385 -26.25 -12.92 -8.29
CA PHE A 385 -25.14 -13.15 -7.34
C PHE A 385 -25.10 -12.21 -6.12
N GLY A 386 -25.96 -11.19 -6.05
CA GLY A 386 -25.98 -10.24 -4.94
C GLY A 386 -24.75 -9.34 -4.85
N ASP A 387 -23.97 -9.22 -5.95
CA ASP A 387 -22.80 -8.35 -6.03
C ASP A 387 -23.21 -6.87 -5.94
N GLY A 388 -22.47 -6.09 -5.15
CA GLY A 388 -22.77 -4.69 -4.83
C GLY A 388 -23.93 -4.47 -3.86
N VAL A 389 -24.70 -5.51 -3.52
CA VAL A 389 -25.80 -5.41 -2.55
C VAL A 389 -25.23 -5.23 -1.14
N GLY A 390 -25.67 -4.17 -0.46
CA GLY A 390 -25.20 -3.82 0.89
C GLY A 390 -24.02 -2.84 0.92
N TYR A 391 -23.56 -2.33 -0.24
CA TYR A 391 -22.62 -1.21 -0.27
C TYR A 391 -23.23 0.03 0.38
N ARG A 392 -22.53 0.60 1.38
CA ARG A 392 -22.91 1.86 2.00
C ARG A 392 -22.13 3.00 1.38
N TYR A 393 -22.83 3.87 0.65
CA TYR A 393 -22.23 5.00 -0.03
C TYR A 393 -21.85 6.10 0.98
N PRO A 394 -20.56 6.39 1.23
CA PRO A 394 -20.15 7.25 2.35
C PRO A 394 -20.74 8.67 2.34
N HIS A 395 -20.99 9.25 1.15
CA HIS A 395 -21.58 10.59 1.04
C HIS A 395 -23.04 10.67 1.51
N ALA A 396 -23.71 9.53 1.71
CA ALA A 396 -25.04 9.50 2.31
C ALA A 396 -25.01 9.55 3.86
N TYR A 397 -23.82 9.55 4.47
CA TYR A 397 -23.63 9.52 5.93
C TYR A 397 -22.95 10.79 6.44
N ALA A 398 -23.07 11.02 7.76
CA ALA A 398 -22.45 12.18 8.41
C ALA A 398 -20.93 12.18 8.19
N GLU A 399 -20.36 13.39 8.03
CA GLU A 399 -18.93 13.58 7.73
C GLU A 399 -18.40 12.80 6.50
N HIS A 400 -19.32 12.36 5.64
CA HIS A 400 -19.02 11.48 4.50
C HIS A 400 -18.27 10.20 4.88
N TRP A 401 -18.60 9.61 6.04
CA TRP A 401 -17.94 8.41 6.53
C TRP A 401 -18.94 7.42 7.14
N VAL A 402 -18.67 6.12 6.95
CA VAL A 402 -19.46 5.03 7.51
C VAL A 402 -18.52 3.90 7.93
N ALA A 403 -18.81 3.25 9.06
CA ALA A 403 -17.94 2.22 9.65
C ALA A 403 -18.02 0.87 8.90
N GLN A 404 -17.66 0.84 7.62
CA GLN A 404 -17.72 -0.38 6.79
C GLN A 404 -16.33 -1.02 6.62
N THR A 405 -16.28 -2.36 6.56
CA THR A 405 -15.06 -3.06 6.18
C THR A 405 -14.81 -2.96 4.68
N TYR A 406 -13.60 -2.52 4.31
CA TYR A 406 -13.15 -2.45 2.92
C TYR A 406 -12.13 -3.53 2.54
N LEU A 407 -11.47 -4.13 3.53
CA LEU A 407 -10.56 -5.25 3.34
C LEU A 407 -11.33 -6.59 3.30
N PRO A 408 -10.79 -7.62 2.61
CA PRO A 408 -11.29 -8.98 2.72
C PRO A 408 -11.31 -9.46 4.18
N ALA A 409 -12.20 -10.40 4.50
CA ALA A 409 -12.33 -10.96 5.86
C ALA A 409 -10.99 -11.46 6.43
N ALA A 410 -10.18 -12.12 5.60
CA ALA A 410 -8.86 -12.62 5.97
C ALA A 410 -7.83 -11.54 6.33
N LEU A 411 -8.07 -10.28 5.95
CA LEU A 411 -7.23 -9.13 6.28
C LEU A 411 -7.94 -8.15 7.23
N GLN A 412 -9.03 -8.56 7.87
CA GLN A 412 -9.68 -7.72 8.87
C GLN A 412 -8.75 -7.49 10.06
N GLY A 413 -8.61 -6.23 10.47
CA GLY A 413 -7.68 -5.84 11.54
C GLY A 413 -6.26 -5.52 11.07
N GLU A 414 -5.89 -5.88 9.83
CA GLU A 414 -4.59 -5.53 9.26
C GLU A 414 -4.49 -4.02 9.02
N VAL A 415 -3.30 -3.47 9.28
CA VAL A 415 -3.01 -2.05 9.15
C VAL A 415 -1.82 -1.85 8.25
N PHE A 416 -2.08 -1.39 7.03
CA PHE A 416 -1.01 -1.06 6.08
C PHE A 416 -0.49 0.35 6.25
N TRP A 417 -1.33 1.32 6.62
CA TRP A 417 -0.92 2.71 6.75
C TRP A 417 -1.06 3.23 8.18
N LEU A 418 0.06 3.70 8.72
CA LEU A 418 0.20 4.34 10.01
C LEU A 418 0.76 5.75 9.80
N PRO A 419 -0.09 6.80 9.80
CA PRO A 419 0.40 8.17 9.66
C PRO A 419 1.27 8.53 10.85
N GLY A 420 2.35 9.27 10.57
CA GLY A 420 3.22 9.88 11.55
C GLY A 420 2.52 11.00 12.32
N ARG A 421 3.30 11.64 13.19
CA ARG A 421 2.84 12.71 14.09
C ARG A 421 3.09 14.11 13.55
N LEU A 422 3.92 14.20 12.54
CA LEU A 422 4.49 15.43 12.04
C LEU A 422 3.71 15.93 10.82
N GLY A 423 3.77 17.24 10.59
CA GLY A 423 3.17 17.88 9.43
C GLY A 423 1.68 17.54 9.20
N TRP A 424 1.31 17.31 7.95
CA TRP A 424 -0.06 17.05 7.55
C TRP A 424 -0.61 15.72 8.09
N GLU A 425 0.23 14.67 8.16
CA GLU A 425 -0.12 13.37 8.75
C GLU A 425 -0.54 13.49 10.22
N GLY A 426 0.14 14.33 11.00
CA GLY A 426 -0.19 14.56 12.41
C GLY A 426 -1.62 15.04 12.62
N GLY A 427 -2.10 15.95 11.76
CA GLY A 427 -3.48 16.44 11.79
C GLY A 427 -4.53 15.37 11.41
N LEU A 428 -4.12 14.31 10.70
CA LEU A 428 -5.00 13.23 10.26
C LEU A 428 -5.02 12.05 11.24
N GLN A 429 -3.92 11.79 11.94
CA GLN A 429 -3.70 10.62 12.79
C GLN A 429 -4.86 10.40 13.78
N GLY A 430 -5.24 11.41 14.56
CA GLY A 430 -6.31 11.28 15.56
C GLY A 430 -7.68 10.95 14.94
N ARG A 431 -7.97 11.47 13.75
CA ARG A 431 -9.23 11.17 13.03
C ARG A 431 -9.27 9.73 12.53
N LEU A 432 -8.15 9.22 12.00
CA LEU A 432 -8.05 7.84 11.52
C LEU A 432 -8.08 6.83 12.67
N GLN A 433 -7.44 7.15 13.79
CA GLN A 433 -7.50 6.34 15.00
C GLN A 433 -8.94 6.24 15.53
N ARG A 434 -9.67 7.37 15.62
CA ARG A 434 -11.10 7.38 15.99
C ARG A 434 -11.95 6.50 15.06
N ARG A 435 -11.81 6.67 13.74
CA ARG A 435 -12.55 5.88 12.75
C ARG A 435 -12.24 4.39 12.84
N ARG A 436 -10.97 4.02 13.08
CA ARG A 436 -10.54 2.63 13.25
C ARG A 436 -11.09 2.04 14.55
N ALA A 437 -11.00 2.76 15.66
CA ALA A 437 -11.54 2.33 16.93
C ALA A 437 -13.07 2.16 16.86
N ALA A 438 -13.79 3.06 16.18
CA ALA A 438 -15.23 2.94 15.95
C ALA A 438 -15.59 1.70 15.10
N LEU A 439 -14.82 1.42 14.03
CA LEU A 439 -15.01 0.21 13.22
C LEU A 439 -14.79 -1.08 14.03
N LEU A 440 -13.75 -1.14 14.86
CA LEU A 440 -13.46 -2.29 15.70
C LEU A 440 -14.43 -2.43 16.87
N ALA A 441 -14.85 -1.31 17.47
CA ALA A 441 -15.85 -1.28 18.53
C ALA A 441 -17.20 -1.78 18.03
N ALA A 442 -17.61 -1.40 16.82
CA ALA A 442 -18.81 -1.94 16.22
C ALA A 442 -18.79 -3.46 16.08
N ALA A 443 -17.66 -4.05 15.69
CA ALA A 443 -17.52 -5.50 15.63
C ALA A 443 -17.55 -6.15 17.02
N ALA A 444 -17.02 -5.49 18.05
CA ALA A 444 -16.90 -6.03 19.41
C ALA A 444 -18.15 -5.81 20.30
N GLU A 445 -18.87 -4.71 20.13
CA GLU A 445 -19.98 -4.28 21.00
C GLU A 445 -21.36 -4.72 20.51
N SER A 446 -21.51 -5.11 19.23
CA SER A 446 -22.76 -5.61 18.63
C SER A 446 -23.41 -6.77 19.39
N ALA A 447 -22.57 -7.62 19.99
CA ALA A 447 -23.00 -8.77 20.78
C ALA A 447 -23.47 -8.40 22.22
N ALA A 448 -23.19 -7.19 22.71
CA ALA A 448 -23.39 -6.78 24.11
C ALA A 448 -24.66 -5.93 24.33
N ASP A 449 -24.85 -4.92 23.46
CA ASP A 449 -25.97 -3.96 23.52
C ASP A 449 -27.33 -4.62 23.24
N SER A 450 -27.28 -5.77 22.58
CA SER A 450 -28.43 -6.63 22.31
C SER A 450 -28.93 -7.36 23.58
N GLY A 451 -28.24 -7.24 24.72
CA GLY A 451 -28.62 -7.81 26.01
C GLY A 451 -28.50 -9.35 26.09
N PRO A 452 -28.55 -9.95 27.29
CA PRO A 452 -28.48 -11.40 27.48
C PRO A 452 -29.73 -12.18 27.00
N LEU A 453 -30.62 -11.53 26.24
CA LEU A 453 -31.74 -12.16 25.54
C LEU A 453 -31.45 -12.38 24.04
N LEU A 454 -30.24 -12.07 23.58
CA LEU A 454 -29.81 -12.23 22.18
C LEU A 454 -28.41 -12.86 22.06
N SER A 455 -28.22 -14.11 22.52
CA SER A 455 -27.09 -15.01 22.16
C SER A 455 -27.32 -16.36 22.87
N SER A 456 -27.12 -17.56 22.31
CA SER A 456 -26.11 -18.02 21.33
C SER A 456 -26.66 -19.02 20.32
N GLY A 457 -26.26 -18.92 19.04
CA GLY A 457 -26.41 -19.96 18.01
C GLY A 457 -25.06 -20.27 17.36
N PRO A 458 -24.88 -21.44 16.72
CA PRO A 458 -23.57 -21.92 16.24
C PRO A 458 -23.05 -21.11 15.04
N ASP A 459 -21.71 -21.11 14.89
CA ASP A 459 -20.93 -20.40 13.88
C ASP A 459 -21.45 -20.64 12.45
N ASP A 460 -21.97 -19.57 11.83
CA ASP A 460 -22.43 -19.56 10.44
C ASP A 460 -21.83 -18.37 9.67
N ALA A 461 -21.23 -18.64 8.51
CA ALA A 461 -20.56 -17.65 7.67
C ALA A 461 -21.53 -16.60 7.07
N GLU A 462 -22.84 -16.85 7.12
CA GLU A 462 -23.89 -15.86 6.80
C GLU A 462 -24.21 -14.92 7.96
N LEU A 463 -24.05 -15.39 9.21
CA LEU A 463 -24.21 -14.59 10.42
C LEU A 463 -23.08 -13.57 10.57
N GLU A 464 -21.84 -13.93 10.24
CA GLU A 464 -20.71 -12.99 10.14
C GLU A 464 -20.98 -11.88 9.11
N ARG A 465 -21.55 -12.23 7.94
CA ARG A 465 -21.95 -11.27 6.89
C ARG A 465 -23.11 -10.37 7.33
N TRP A 466 -23.94 -10.79 8.29
CA TRP A 466 -24.98 -9.96 8.90
C TRP A 466 -24.42 -9.07 10.01
N LEU A 467 -23.54 -9.58 10.87
CA LEU A 467 -22.84 -8.80 11.90
C LEU A 467 -22.03 -7.66 11.27
N GLN A 468 -21.37 -7.92 10.13
CA GLN A 468 -20.66 -6.90 9.34
C GLN A 468 -21.61 -5.84 8.75
N ARG A 469 -22.87 -6.21 8.42
CA ARG A 469 -23.88 -5.28 7.91
C ARG A 469 -24.47 -4.38 9.00
N GLN A 470 -24.55 -4.83 10.26
CA GLN A 470 -25.02 -4.02 11.40
C GLN A 470 -23.89 -3.15 12.00
N ALA A 471 -22.66 -3.68 12.05
CA ALA A 471 -21.49 -3.00 12.60
C ALA A 471 -21.27 -1.58 12.02
N ALA A 472 -21.58 -1.35 10.76
CA ALA A 472 -21.32 -0.03 10.16
C ALA A 472 -22.24 1.10 10.63
N ALA A 473 -23.50 0.80 10.95
CA ALA A 473 -24.43 1.77 11.55
C ALA A 473 -24.14 1.88 13.05
N GLU A 474 -23.75 0.76 13.65
CA GLU A 474 -23.36 0.67 15.03
C GLU A 474 -22.09 1.46 15.35
N GLY A 475 -21.08 1.52 14.47
CA GLY A 475 -19.86 2.30 14.71
C GLY A 475 -20.09 3.81 14.79
N GLU A 476 -20.92 4.37 13.90
CA GLU A 476 -21.32 5.78 13.94
C GLU A 476 -22.16 6.09 15.18
N ARG A 477 -23.14 5.22 15.45
CA ARG A 477 -23.97 5.27 16.65
C ARG A 477 -23.13 5.26 17.93
N LEU A 478 -22.16 4.35 18.03
CA LEU A 478 -21.28 4.21 19.18
C LEU A 478 -20.38 5.44 19.34
N ASP A 479 -19.92 6.06 18.25
CA ASP A 479 -19.17 7.33 18.34
C ASP A 479 -20.04 8.48 18.84
N GLN A 480 -21.29 8.60 18.37
CA GLN A 480 -22.25 9.60 18.88
C GLN A 480 -22.54 9.37 20.38
N LEU A 481 -22.71 8.11 20.78
CA LEU A 481 -22.86 7.71 22.18
C LEU A 481 -21.62 8.08 23.01
N ARG A 482 -20.40 7.87 22.49
CA ARG A 482 -19.15 8.29 23.12
C ARG A 482 -19.08 9.80 23.31
N GLN A 483 -19.39 10.58 22.28
CA GLN A 483 -19.39 12.04 22.35
C GLN A 483 -20.37 12.55 23.41
N ARG A 484 -21.58 11.99 23.46
CA ARG A 484 -22.58 12.33 24.48
C ARG A 484 -22.14 11.85 25.87
N PHE A 485 -21.52 10.68 25.97
CA PHE A 485 -21.01 10.14 27.23
C PHE A 485 -19.95 11.06 27.87
N TRP A 486 -19.03 11.59 27.05
CA TRP A 486 -17.97 12.50 27.49
C TRP A 486 -18.35 13.98 27.51
N GLN A 487 -19.57 14.33 27.12
CA GLN A 487 -20.05 15.71 27.16
C GLN A 487 -19.87 16.33 28.56
N GLY A 488 -19.30 17.53 28.60
CA GLY A 488 -19.02 18.26 29.84
C GLY A 488 -17.89 17.68 30.71
N ALA A 489 -17.06 16.77 30.20
CA ALA A 489 -15.90 16.28 30.92
C ALA A 489 -14.79 17.34 30.98
N ASN A 490 -14.33 17.67 32.20
CA ASN A 490 -13.29 18.67 32.44
C ASN A 490 -11.97 17.99 32.79
N TRP A 491 -11.23 17.58 31.76
CA TRP A 491 -9.98 16.82 31.88
C TRP A 491 -8.81 17.64 32.41
N ARG A 492 -7.92 17.00 33.17
CA ARG A 492 -6.56 17.50 33.43
C ARG A 492 -5.53 16.51 32.94
N ARG A 493 -4.35 17.01 32.55
CA ARG A 493 -3.30 16.18 31.95
C ARG A 493 -2.83 15.05 32.85
N GLN A 494 -2.82 15.27 34.17
CA GLN A 494 -2.39 14.29 35.17
C GLN A 494 -3.48 13.33 35.67
N ASP A 495 -4.73 13.48 35.21
CA ASP A 495 -5.82 12.65 35.71
C ASP A 495 -5.64 11.19 35.31
N ARG A 496 -5.85 10.27 36.24
CA ARG A 496 -5.80 8.82 35.98
C ARG A 496 -7.19 8.29 35.73
N THR A 497 -7.35 7.51 34.67
CA THR A 497 -8.64 6.95 34.28
C THR A 497 -8.66 5.43 34.40
N LEU A 498 -9.65 4.89 35.11
CA LEU A 498 -9.96 3.47 35.18
C LEU A 498 -11.25 3.20 34.40
N ILE A 499 -11.15 2.41 33.33
CA ILE A 499 -12.26 1.98 32.49
C ILE A 499 -12.57 0.51 32.78
N LEU A 500 -13.80 0.25 33.17
CA LEU A 500 -14.28 -1.05 33.61
C LEU A 500 -14.85 -1.85 32.44
N ALA A 501 -14.44 -3.12 32.36
CA ALA A 501 -14.97 -4.13 31.45
C ALA A 501 -15.03 -3.68 29.98
N ALA A 502 -14.02 -2.93 29.54
CA ALA A 502 -14.04 -2.39 28.17
C ALA A 502 -13.77 -3.51 27.17
N ARG A 503 -14.60 -3.58 26.13
CA ARG A 503 -14.47 -4.53 25.00
C ARG A 503 -13.81 -3.91 23.76
N SER A 504 -13.68 -2.58 23.78
CA SER A 504 -13.11 -1.78 22.71
C SER A 504 -12.33 -0.60 23.29
N LEU A 505 -11.38 -0.06 22.52
CA LEU A 505 -10.65 1.15 22.88
C LEU A 505 -11.47 2.43 22.70
N LEU A 506 -12.70 2.36 22.17
CA LEU A 506 -13.51 3.53 21.84
C LEU A 506 -13.70 4.46 23.04
N TRP A 507 -14.00 3.89 24.21
CA TRP A 507 -14.21 4.64 25.46
C TRP A 507 -12.91 5.20 26.05
N ALA A 508 -11.76 4.68 25.63
CA ALA A 508 -10.44 5.10 26.08
C ALA A 508 -9.84 6.23 25.23
N LEU A 509 -10.40 6.55 24.07
CA LEU A 509 -9.82 7.54 23.15
C LEU A 509 -9.71 8.93 23.78
N ASP A 510 -10.81 9.42 24.35
CA ASP A 510 -10.87 10.75 24.98
C ASP A 510 -9.90 10.88 26.18
N PRO A 511 -9.85 9.96 27.16
CA PRO A 511 -8.88 10.05 28.25
C PRO A 511 -7.43 9.85 27.76
N LEU A 512 -7.16 8.99 26.76
CA LEU A 512 -5.81 8.85 26.18
C LEU A 512 -5.32 10.12 25.47
N GLU A 513 -6.24 10.89 24.90
CA GLU A 513 -5.93 12.16 24.24
C GLU A 513 -5.73 13.31 25.24
N ASN A 514 -6.58 13.37 26.28
CA ASN A 514 -6.63 14.51 27.21
C ASN A 514 -5.79 14.34 28.49
N CYS A 515 -5.44 13.10 28.87
CA CYS A 515 -4.74 12.77 30.12
C CYS A 515 -3.40 12.05 29.90
N PRO A 516 -2.45 12.63 29.14
CA PRO A 516 -1.21 11.95 28.73
C PRO A 516 -0.24 11.65 29.89
N GLU A 517 -0.38 12.30 31.05
CA GLU A 517 0.52 12.11 32.21
C GLU A 517 -0.05 11.17 33.27
N GLY A 518 -1.38 11.12 33.40
CA GLY A 518 -2.05 10.23 34.36
C GLY A 518 -2.24 8.81 33.83
N GLY A 519 -2.46 8.66 32.54
CA GLY A 519 -2.63 7.35 31.89
C GLY A 519 -4.02 6.73 32.08
N VAL A 520 -4.23 5.62 31.37
CA VAL A 520 -5.51 4.91 31.31
C VAL A 520 -5.31 3.44 31.65
N LEU A 521 -6.08 2.93 32.60
CA LEU A 521 -6.18 1.53 32.96
C LEU A 521 -7.51 0.98 32.43
N ILE A 522 -7.48 -0.18 31.78
CA ILE A 522 -8.67 -0.86 31.28
C ILE A 522 -8.74 -2.25 31.91
N THR A 523 -9.83 -2.57 32.60
CA THR A 523 -10.07 -3.94 33.06
C THR A 523 -10.70 -4.78 31.94
N VAL A 524 -10.28 -6.03 31.82
CA VAL A 524 -10.72 -6.93 30.76
C VAL A 524 -11.19 -8.25 31.35
N ASP A 525 -12.40 -8.68 30.96
CA ASP A 525 -13.07 -9.83 31.58
C ASP A 525 -12.75 -11.16 30.90
N THR A 526 -12.42 -11.12 29.60
CA THR A 526 -12.20 -12.32 28.78
C THR A 526 -10.81 -12.32 28.13
N ALA A 527 -10.23 -13.51 27.97
CA ALA A 527 -8.94 -13.66 27.29
C ALA A 527 -8.99 -13.23 25.81
N ALA A 528 -10.13 -13.44 25.14
CA ALA A 528 -10.34 -13.03 23.75
C ALA A 528 -10.37 -11.50 23.59
N ASP A 529 -11.04 -10.79 24.51
CA ASP A 529 -11.03 -9.32 24.49
C ASP A 529 -9.64 -8.78 24.86
N GLN A 530 -8.91 -9.46 25.75
CA GLN A 530 -7.55 -9.08 26.12
C GLN A 530 -6.62 -9.16 24.91
N GLU A 531 -6.61 -10.27 24.18
CA GLU A 531 -5.78 -10.45 22.99
C GLU A 531 -6.11 -9.40 21.93
N ARG A 532 -7.41 -9.17 21.67
CA ARG A 532 -7.88 -8.19 20.69
C ARG A 532 -7.49 -6.76 21.06
N LEU A 533 -7.64 -6.36 22.33
CA LEU A 533 -7.27 -5.03 22.80
C LEU A 533 -5.75 -4.86 22.81
N GLN A 534 -5.00 -5.91 23.18
CA GLN A 534 -3.54 -5.88 23.19
C GLN A 534 -2.97 -5.66 21.77
N ALA A 535 -3.53 -6.32 20.75
CA ALA A 535 -3.15 -6.07 19.36
C ALA A 535 -3.44 -4.61 18.94
N GLN A 536 -4.53 -4.01 19.40
CA GLN A 536 -4.84 -2.61 19.12
C GLN A 536 -3.90 -1.65 19.86
N CYS A 537 -3.56 -1.95 21.11
CA CYS A 537 -2.63 -1.14 21.91
C CYS A 537 -1.23 -1.06 21.30
N GLN A 538 -0.80 -2.09 20.54
CA GLN A 538 0.48 -2.07 19.80
C GLN A 538 0.50 -1.05 18.66
N LEU A 539 -0.68 -0.65 18.15
CA LEU A 539 -0.81 0.38 17.11
C LEU A 539 -0.86 1.80 17.69
N LEU A 540 -1.05 1.91 19.01
CA LEU A 540 -0.95 3.16 19.74
C LEU A 540 0.52 3.44 20.07
N ASP A 541 0.87 4.71 20.14
CA ASP A 541 2.19 5.10 20.60
C ASP A 541 2.41 4.66 22.07
N SER A 542 3.64 4.27 22.40
CA SER A 542 4.00 3.77 23.74
C SER A 542 3.67 4.74 24.87
N LEU A 543 3.67 6.05 24.63
CA LEU A 543 3.29 7.08 25.62
C LEU A 543 1.78 7.22 25.80
N ARG A 544 0.97 6.64 24.90
CA ARG A 544 -0.51 6.69 24.92
C ARG A 544 -1.13 5.29 24.91
N SER A 545 -0.38 4.27 25.32
CA SER A 545 -0.91 2.91 25.39
C SER A 545 -1.55 2.66 26.75
N PRO A 546 -2.83 2.27 26.81
CA PRO A 546 -3.49 1.98 28.08
C PRO A 546 -2.93 0.70 28.71
N ARG A 547 -2.89 0.65 30.05
CA ARG A 547 -2.56 -0.56 30.80
C ARG A 547 -3.78 -1.48 30.81
N LEU A 548 -3.65 -2.68 30.25
CA LEU A 548 -4.69 -3.71 30.28
C LEU A 548 -4.53 -4.57 31.54
N GLN A 549 -5.61 -4.74 32.31
CA GLN A 549 -5.63 -5.55 33.52
C GLN A 549 -6.69 -6.66 33.38
N PRO A 550 -6.27 -7.91 33.13
CA PRO A 550 -7.18 -9.06 33.12
C PRO A 550 -7.75 -9.26 34.52
N LEU A 551 -9.08 -9.45 34.60
CA LEU A 551 -9.75 -9.55 35.87
C LEU A 551 -11.02 -10.41 35.80
N ASP A 552 -11.21 -11.26 36.81
CA ASP A 552 -12.40 -12.08 36.98
C ASP A 552 -13.53 -11.25 37.65
N PRO A 553 -14.66 -10.99 36.94
CA PRO A 553 -15.73 -10.15 37.47
C PRO A 553 -16.41 -10.73 38.72
N THR A 554 -16.23 -12.02 39.03
CA THR A 554 -16.73 -12.66 40.25
C THR A 554 -15.88 -12.38 41.49
N ARG A 555 -14.68 -11.79 41.32
CA ARG A 555 -13.70 -11.56 42.39
C ARG A 555 -13.25 -10.10 42.45
N PRO A 556 -14.12 -9.17 42.87
CA PRO A 556 -13.84 -7.72 42.90
C PRO A 556 -12.57 -7.35 43.69
N GLY A 557 -12.28 -8.04 44.79
CA GLY A 557 -11.10 -7.80 45.62
C GLY A 557 -9.75 -8.15 44.97
N ASN A 558 -9.74 -8.66 43.73
CA ASN A 558 -8.52 -8.81 42.96
C ASN A 558 -8.09 -7.50 42.28
N LEU A 559 -9.01 -6.53 42.10
CA LEU A 559 -8.67 -5.25 41.47
C LEU A 559 -7.66 -4.49 42.33
N SER A 560 -7.97 -4.27 43.60
CA SER A 560 -7.12 -3.56 44.54
C SER A 560 -5.74 -4.21 44.72
N LYS A 561 -5.64 -5.54 44.60
CA LYS A 561 -4.36 -6.29 44.63
C LYS A 561 -3.51 -6.13 43.38
N ALA A 562 -4.14 -5.86 42.24
CA ALA A 562 -3.45 -5.66 40.97
C ALA A 562 -2.94 -4.22 40.79
N MET A 563 -3.35 -3.28 41.65
CA MET A 563 -2.93 -1.88 41.59
C MET A 563 -1.61 -1.65 42.33
N GLU A 564 -0.88 -0.62 41.91
CA GLU A 564 0.32 -0.17 42.62
C GLU A 564 -0.04 0.41 44.00
N PRO A 565 0.84 0.29 45.02
CA PRO A 565 0.58 0.85 46.34
C PRO A 565 0.27 2.35 46.29
N GLY A 566 -0.92 2.74 46.76
CA GLY A 566 -1.36 4.14 46.76
C GLY A 566 -1.89 4.65 45.42
N GLU A 567 -2.01 3.79 44.40
CA GLU A 567 -2.65 4.15 43.13
C GLU A 567 -4.12 4.53 43.35
N ARG A 568 -4.52 5.66 42.78
CA ARG A 568 -5.87 6.23 42.85
C ARG A 568 -6.26 6.79 41.48
N PHE A 569 -7.56 6.88 41.22
CA PHE A 569 -8.11 7.32 39.93
C PHE A 569 -9.04 8.51 40.10
N GLU A 570 -8.88 9.50 39.22
CA GLU A 570 -9.76 10.67 39.10
C GLU A 570 -11.01 10.33 38.27
N TRP A 571 -10.94 9.34 37.39
CA TRP A 571 -12.06 8.93 36.56
C TRP A 571 -12.34 7.45 36.73
N LEU A 572 -13.55 7.11 37.19
CA LEU A 572 -14.07 5.75 37.28
C LEU A 572 -15.17 5.59 36.23
N VAL A 573 -14.90 4.81 35.20
CA VAL A 573 -15.63 4.83 33.93
C VAL A 573 -16.14 3.44 33.60
N GLY A 574 -17.37 3.30 33.12
CA GLY A 574 -17.86 2.00 32.67
C GLY A 574 -19.06 2.07 31.74
N ARG A 575 -19.05 1.21 30.72
CA ARG A 575 -20.22 0.93 29.85
C ARG A 575 -20.85 -0.37 30.30
N SER A 576 -22.02 -0.29 30.93
CA SER A 576 -22.74 -1.42 31.53
C SER A 576 -21.83 -2.39 32.32
N PRO A 577 -20.92 -1.91 33.20
CA PRO A 577 -19.83 -2.70 33.75
C PRO A 577 -20.27 -3.82 34.71
N PHE A 578 -21.53 -3.79 35.16
CA PHE A 578 -22.10 -4.75 36.11
C PHE A 578 -23.17 -5.64 35.49
N GLN A 579 -23.27 -5.64 34.16
CA GLN A 579 -24.26 -6.42 33.44
C GLN A 579 -24.09 -7.91 33.74
N GLY A 580 -25.16 -8.56 34.21
CA GLY A 580 -25.17 -9.98 34.55
C GLY A 580 -24.58 -10.35 35.92
N LEU A 581 -24.17 -9.38 36.73
CA LEU A 581 -23.69 -9.63 38.10
C LEU A 581 -24.85 -9.62 39.11
N ALA A 582 -24.80 -10.54 40.08
CA ALA A 582 -25.75 -10.58 41.17
C ALA A 582 -25.70 -9.30 42.05
N PRO A 583 -26.80 -8.90 42.70
CA PRO A 583 -26.88 -7.71 43.55
C PRO A 583 -25.73 -7.54 44.54
N GLU A 584 -25.38 -8.62 45.23
CA GLU A 584 -24.33 -8.63 46.24
C GLU A 584 -22.95 -8.39 45.64
N LEU A 585 -22.76 -8.81 44.38
CA LEU A 585 -21.47 -8.76 43.71
C LEU A 585 -21.20 -7.38 43.11
N TRP A 586 -22.17 -6.76 42.43
CA TRP A 586 -21.97 -5.40 41.91
C TRP A 586 -21.87 -4.36 43.03
N GLN A 587 -22.56 -4.56 44.17
CA GLN A 587 -22.39 -3.72 45.35
C GLN A 587 -20.99 -3.83 45.96
N ARG A 588 -20.38 -5.02 45.95
CA ARG A 588 -18.97 -5.21 46.36
C ARG A 588 -18.02 -4.51 45.40
N TRP A 589 -18.28 -4.59 44.11
CA TRP A 589 -17.53 -3.85 43.09
C TRP A 589 -17.51 -2.34 43.35
N LEU A 590 -18.67 -1.74 43.62
CA LEU A 590 -18.74 -0.31 43.95
C LEU A 590 -17.87 0.06 45.17
N LYS A 591 -17.86 -0.78 46.21
CA LYS A 591 -17.04 -0.54 47.41
C LYS A 591 -15.54 -0.65 47.14
N GLU A 592 -15.10 -1.63 46.34
CA GLU A 592 -13.69 -1.75 45.95
C GLU A 592 -13.24 -0.55 45.10
N LEU A 593 -14.08 -0.10 44.18
CA LEU A 593 -13.80 1.04 43.30
C LEU A 593 -13.76 2.36 44.06
N ASP A 594 -14.64 2.58 45.05
CA ASP A 594 -14.60 3.78 45.90
C ASP A 594 -13.30 3.89 46.72
N GLN A 595 -12.69 2.76 47.10
CA GLN A 595 -11.37 2.75 47.76
C GLN A 595 -10.24 3.21 46.83
N LEU A 596 -10.39 2.97 45.52
CA LEU A 596 -9.46 3.41 44.49
C LEU A 596 -9.77 4.83 43.98
N ALA A 597 -10.89 5.42 44.38
CA ALA A 597 -11.29 6.77 44.00
C ALA A 597 -10.44 7.83 44.70
N SER A 598 -9.84 8.75 43.93
CA SER A 598 -9.15 9.91 44.48
C SER A 598 -10.13 10.89 45.15
N PRO A 599 -9.67 11.86 45.97
CA PRO A 599 -10.55 12.85 46.58
C PRO A 599 -11.33 13.71 45.58
N ARG A 600 -10.84 13.84 44.35
CA ARG A 600 -11.48 14.59 43.26
C ARG A 600 -12.12 13.68 42.21
N ALA A 601 -12.25 12.40 42.52
CA ALA A 601 -12.72 11.44 41.56
C ALA A 601 -14.14 11.72 41.09
N GLN A 602 -14.44 11.27 39.88
CA GLN A 602 -15.73 11.35 39.24
C GLN A 602 -16.09 9.98 38.67
N TRP A 603 -17.34 9.57 38.86
CA TRP A 603 -17.88 8.41 38.18
C TRP A 603 -18.57 8.83 36.89
N ARG A 604 -18.37 8.06 35.83
CA ARG A 604 -19.19 8.14 34.62
C ARG A 604 -19.60 6.74 34.20
N LEU A 605 -20.90 6.45 34.32
CA LEU A 605 -21.46 5.15 33.95
C LEU A 605 -22.50 5.35 32.84
N LEU A 606 -22.42 4.51 31.81
CA LEU A 606 -23.40 4.45 30.73
C LEU A 606 -24.08 3.10 30.77
N LEU A 607 -25.37 3.08 31.10
CA LEU A 607 -26.21 1.89 31.09
C LEU A 607 -27.07 1.96 29.83
N SER A 608 -27.03 0.90 29.03
CA SER A 608 -27.81 0.78 27.80
C SER A 608 -28.55 -0.54 27.81
N GLY A 609 -29.85 -0.51 27.52
CA GLY A 609 -30.66 -1.73 27.45
C GLY A 609 -31.85 -1.57 26.51
N PRO A 610 -32.34 -2.66 25.90
CA PRO A 610 -33.53 -2.60 25.06
C PRO A 610 -34.79 -2.44 25.92
N LEU A 611 -35.73 -1.65 25.40
CA LEU A 611 -37.06 -1.41 25.98
C LEU A 611 -38.08 -2.46 25.58
N LEU A 612 -37.82 -3.20 24.51
CA LEU A 612 -38.72 -4.21 23.96
C LEU A 612 -37.93 -5.48 23.69
N GLY A 613 -38.45 -6.62 24.14
CA GLY A 613 -37.97 -7.93 23.72
C GLY A 613 -38.53 -8.31 22.34
N PRO A 614 -38.07 -9.43 21.76
CA PRO A 614 -38.56 -9.92 20.47
C PRO A 614 -40.09 -9.99 20.37
N ALA A 615 -40.79 -10.53 21.38
CA ALA A 615 -42.25 -10.65 21.38
C ALA A 615 -42.93 -9.28 21.49
N GLY A 616 -42.43 -8.39 22.36
CA GLY A 616 -42.92 -7.00 22.46
C GLY A 616 -42.75 -6.22 21.15
N ALA A 617 -41.61 -6.38 20.47
CA ALA A 617 -41.36 -5.74 19.18
C ALA A 617 -42.30 -6.25 18.08
N LEU A 618 -42.57 -7.57 18.05
CA LEU A 618 -43.53 -8.15 17.12
C LEU A 618 -44.96 -7.69 17.43
N ALA A 619 -45.35 -7.65 18.71
CA ALA A 619 -46.65 -7.14 19.13
C ALA A 619 -46.87 -5.68 18.67
N GLU A 620 -45.86 -4.82 18.84
CA GLU A 620 -45.93 -3.43 18.38
C GLU A 620 -46.05 -3.34 16.85
N LEU A 621 -45.31 -4.16 16.10
CA LEU A 621 -45.40 -4.21 14.63
C LEU A 621 -46.81 -4.59 14.18
N LEU A 622 -47.40 -5.61 14.80
CA LEU A 622 -48.74 -6.12 14.46
C LEU A 622 -49.87 -5.16 14.89
N ALA A 623 -49.63 -4.31 15.89
CA ALA A 623 -50.59 -3.31 16.37
C ALA A 623 -50.64 -2.01 15.53
N ARG A 624 -49.78 -1.85 14.52
CA ARG A 624 -49.74 -0.61 13.70
C ARG A 624 -50.95 -0.49 12.77
N PRO A 625 -51.60 0.68 12.68
CA PRO A 625 -52.72 0.91 11.76
C PRO A 625 -52.23 0.80 10.30
N GLY A 626 -52.75 -0.19 9.56
CA GLY A 626 -52.34 -0.52 8.19
C GLY A 626 -51.57 -1.83 8.02
N ALA A 627 -51.23 -2.53 9.12
CA ALA A 627 -50.77 -3.92 9.04
C ALA A 627 -51.89 -4.82 8.47
N SER A 628 -51.52 -5.73 7.56
CA SER A 628 -52.44 -6.59 6.79
C SER A 628 -53.64 -7.09 7.62
N GLU A 629 -54.87 -6.99 7.08
CA GLU A 629 -56.11 -7.48 7.70
C GLU A 629 -56.04 -8.96 8.16
N THR A 630 -55.09 -9.73 7.61
CA THR A 630 -54.81 -11.12 8.05
C THR A 630 -54.03 -11.24 9.36
N ALA A 631 -53.29 -10.22 9.80
CA ALA A 631 -52.50 -10.25 11.03
C ALA A 631 -53.27 -9.78 12.27
N LEU A 632 -54.30 -8.94 12.08
CA LEU A 632 -55.27 -8.57 13.12
C LEU A 632 -56.27 -9.69 13.45
N ALA A 633 -56.31 -10.77 12.66
CA ALA A 633 -57.29 -11.85 12.82
C ALA A 633 -56.93 -12.87 13.91
N ASP A 634 -55.67 -12.95 14.35
CA ASP A 634 -55.23 -13.94 15.33
C ASP A 634 -55.10 -13.32 16.72
N LYS A 635 -56.25 -13.04 17.34
CA LYS A 635 -56.35 -12.52 18.72
C LYS A 635 -55.53 -13.36 19.72
N THR A 636 -55.44 -14.66 19.46
CA THR A 636 -54.64 -15.62 20.24
C THR A 636 -53.14 -15.30 20.21
N LEU A 637 -52.60 -14.96 19.03
CA LEU A 637 -51.18 -14.59 18.88
C LEU A 637 -50.88 -13.28 19.62
N LEU A 638 -51.75 -12.28 19.52
CA LEU A 638 -51.57 -11.00 20.22
C LEU A 638 -51.60 -11.16 21.74
N GLU A 639 -52.53 -11.96 22.27
CA GLU A 639 -52.60 -12.27 23.71
C GLU A 639 -51.35 -13.03 24.19
N LEU A 640 -50.84 -13.98 23.39
CA LEU A 640 -49.59 -14.68 23.68
C LEU A 640 -48.38 -13.75 23.65
N LEU A 641 -48.26 -12.88 22.63
CA LEU A 641 -47.15 -11.94 22.53
C LEU A 641 -47.17 -10.92 23.68
N GLN A 642 -48.34 -10.45 24.12
CA GLN A 642 -48.46 -9.59 25.30
C GLN A 642 -48.04 -10.29 26.59
N ARG A 643 -48.44 -11.56 26.76
CA ARG A 643 -48.03 -12.37 27.92
C ARG A 643 -46.51 -12.55 27.95
N VAL A 644 -45.92 -12.90 26.81
CA VAL A 644 -44.46 -13.06 26.68
C VAL A 644 -43.74 -11.73 26.89
N SER A 645 -44.27 -10.63 26.34
CA SER A 645 -43.66 -9.30 26.51
C SER A 645 -43.55 -8.87 27.97
N PHE A 646 -44.50 -9.26 28.83
CA PHE A 646 -44.42 -8.98 30.27
C PHE A 646 -43.28 -9.76 30.96
N GLU A 647 -43.08 -11.02 30.55
CA GLU A 647 -41.94 -11.82 31.02
C GLU A 647 -40.62 -11.28 30.45
N GLU A 648 -40.61 -10.84 29.19
CA GLU A 648 -39.46 -10.16 28.57
C GLU A 648 -39.07 -8.91 29.34
N ASP A 649 -40.01 -8.07 29.78
CA ASP A 649 -39.71 -6.90 30.61
C ASP A 649 -39.00 -7.28 31.91
N THR A 650 -39.41 -8.39 32.53
CA THR A 650 -38.76 -8.95 33.72
C THR A 650 -37.34 -9.47 33.41
N TRP A 651 -37.17 -10.11 32.25
CA TRP A 651 -35.87 -10.60 31.78
C TRP A 651 -34.91 -9.47 31.40
N LEU A 652 -35.43 -8.36 30.88
CA LEU A 652 -34.70 -7.17 30.48
C LEU A 652 -34.27 -6.32 31.68
N THR A 653 -35.06 -6.33 32.75
CA THR A 653 -34.79 -5.62 34.02
C THR A 653 -33.91 -6.37 35.00
N ALA A 654 -33.38 -7.55 34.66
CA ALA A 654 -32.46 -8.36 35.49
C ALA A 654 -31.04 -7.76 35.66
N GLN A 655 -30.95 -6.44 35.80
CA GLN A 655 -29.72 -5.64 35.88
C GLN A 655 -29.84 -4.64 37.05
N PRO A 656 -28.74 -4.14 37.62
CA PRO A 656 -28.83 -3.01 38.53
C PRO A 656 -29.51 -1.84 37.80
N THR A 657 -30.67 -1.46 38.30
CA THR A 657 -31.40 -0.33 37.74
C THR A 657 -30.59 0.96 37.97
N PRO A 658 -30.72 1.98 37.11
CA PRO A 658 -30.10 3.29 37.33
C PRO A 658 -30.41 3.85 38.72
N THR A 659 -31.61 3.58 39.23
CA THR A 659 -32.08 3.95 40.56
C THR A 659 -31.30 3.25 41.67
N GLU A 660 -31.07 1.95 41.58
CA GLU A 660 -30.30 1.18 42.57
C GLU A 660 -28.84 1.63 42.61
N LEU A 661 -28.22 1.88 41.45
CA LEU A 661 -26.86 2.40 41.37
C LEU A 661 -26.76 3.81 41.94
N THR A 662 -27.72 4.68 41.65
CA THR A 662 -27.79 6.03 42.20
C THR A 662 -27.89 5.97 43.72
N GLY A 663 -28.81 5.19 44.27
CA GLY A 663 -28.96 5.04 45.73
C GLY A 663 -27.72 4.45 46.41
N ALA A 664 -27.04 3.48 45.76
CA ALA A 664 -25.80 2.91 46.28
C ALA A 664 -24.65 3.93 46.30
N LEU A 665 -24.51 4.74 45.25
CA LEU A 665 -23.51 5.81 45.17
C LEU A 665 -23.79 6.93 46.19
N GLU A 666 -25.04 7.36 46.31
CA GLU A 666 -25.46 8.36 47.31
C GLU A 666 -25.20 7.89 48.74
N ALA A 667 -25.44 6.61 49.04
CA ALA A 667 -25.11 6.02 50.33
C ALA A 667 -23.60 6.02 50.65
N MET A 668 -22.75 6.13 49.63
CA MET A 668 -21.29 6.29 49.75
C MET A 668 -20.85 7.77 49.64
N ASN A 669 -21.75 8.73 49.88
CA ASN A 669 -21.51 10.18 49.83
C ASN A 669 -21.16 10.76 48.45
N TRP A 670 -21.64 10.14 47.38
CA TRP A 670 -21.57 10.70 46.04
C TRP A 670 -22.84 11.49 45.71
N GLN A 671 -22.70 12.65 45.07
CA GLN A 671 -23.80 13.36 44.44
C GLN A 671 -23.92 12.90 42.99
N VAL A 672 -25.08 12.36 42.62
CA VAL A 672 -25.31 11.76 41.30
C VAL A 672 -26.23 12.64 40.46
N GLU A 673 -25.84 12.87 39.22
CA GLU A 673 -26.67 13.45 38.17
C GLU A 673 -27.00 12.36 37.14
N GLN A 674 -28.28 12.23 36.79
CA GLN A 674 -28.77 11.24 35.84
C GLN A 674 -29.40 11.91 34.62
N GLU A 675 -28.97 11.50 33.43
CA GLU A 675 -29.60 11.85 32.16
C GLU A 675 -30.09 10.57 31.48
N SER A 676 -31.29 10.59 30.89
CA SER A 676 -31.85 9.44 30.17
C SER A 676 -32.38 9.84 28.80
N TRP A 677 -32.15 9.02 27.79
CA TRP A 677 -32.70 9.23 26.45
C TRP A 677 -32.98 7.92 25.75
N GLN A 678 -33.93 7.97 24.82
CA GLN A 678 -34.30 6.82 23.99
C GLN A 678 -33.67 6.94 22.61
N GLU A 679 -33.30 5.79 22.07
CA GLU A 679 -32.83 5.62 20.71
C GLU A 679 -33.74 4.60 20.00
N SER A 680 -34.21 4.91 18.79
CA SER A 680 -35.06 4.02 18.01
C SER A 680 -34.27 3.44 16.84
N LEU A 681 -34.09 2.13 16.88
CA LEU A 681 -33.45 1.30 15.85
C LEU A 681 -34.49 0.39 15.19
N THR A 682 -34.09 -0.25 14.10
CA THR A 682 -34.90 -1.26 13.40
C THR A 682 -34.08 -2.53 13.17
N LEU A 683 -34.68 -3.68 13.47
CA LEU A 683 -34.10 -4.99 13.23
C LEU A 683 -34.76 -5.65 12.02
N ASP A 684 -33.98 -5.94 10.98
CA ASP A 684 -34.48 -6.69 9.82
C ASP A 684 -34.77 -8.15 10.22
N LEU A 685 -36.04 -8.55 10.15
CA LEU A 685 -36.48 -9.90 10.47
C LEU A 685 -36.23 -10.82 9.27
N ASN A 686 -35.14 -11.58 9.33
CA ASN A 686 -34.73 -12.55 8.31
C ASN A 686 -34.56 -13.94 8.92
N GLU A 687 -34.28 -14.94 8.07
CA GLU A 687 -34.13 -16.33 8.52
C GLU A 687 -33.05 -16.47 9.62
N SER A 688 -31.94 -15.72 9.52
CA SER A 688 -30.88 -15.75 10.54
C SER A 688 -31.34 -15.18 11.89
N ALA A 689 -32.16 -14.14 11.90
CA ALA A 689 -32.70 -13.55 13.13
C ALA A 689 -33.71 -14.51 13.77
N TYR A 690 -34.54 -15.16 12.95
CA TYR A 690 -35.47 -16.19 13.40
C TYR A 690 -34.75 -17.41 14.01
N GLN A 691 -33.76 -17.97 13.30
CA GLN A 691 -32.98 -19.11 13.81
C GLN A 691 -32.25 -18.78 15.11
N ARG A 692 -31.80 -17.53 15.32
CA ARG A 692 -31.18 -17.09 16.58
C ARG A 692 -32.10 -17.16 17.79
N TRP A 693 -33.39 -16.95 17.60
CA TRP A 693 -34.38 -16.99 18.68
C TRP A 693 -34.96 -18.36 18.92
N PHE A 694 -35.17 -19.12 17.85
CA PHE A 694 -36.00 -20.33 17.89
C PHE A 694 -35.23 -21.61 17.55
N SER A 695 -33.93 -21.57 17.27
CA SER A 695 -33.16 -22.80 17.11
C SER A 695 -33.11 -23.63 18.40
N PRO A 696 -33.00 -24.97 18.31
CA PRO A 696 -32.87 -25.82 19.49
C PRO A 696 -31.66 -25.40 20.35
N GLY A 697 -31.88 -25.12 21.63
CA GLY A 697 -30.85 -24.66 22.56
C GLY A 697 -30.60 -23.15 22.59
N ALA A 698 -31.28 -22.35 21.76
CA ALA A 698 -31.22 -20.90 21.83
C ALA A 698 -31.68 -20.40 23.21
N ALA A 699 -30.95 -19.45 23.79
CA ALA A 699 -31.25 -18.94 25.14
C ALA A 699 -32.66 -18.35 25.26
N TYR A 700 -33.13 -17.65 24.22
CA TYR A 700 -34.47 -17.09 24.16
C TYR A 700 -35.54 -18.19 24.11
N ARG A 701 -35.39 -19.20 23.24
CA ARG A 701 -36.26 -20.38 23.21
C ARG A 701 -36.32 -21.10 24.56
N ASN A 702 -35.18 -21.33 25.21
CA ASN A 702 -35.14 -22.00 26.52
C ASN A 702 -35.94 -21.22 27.57
N ARG A 703 -35.91 -19.88 27.54
CA ARG A 703 -36.74 -19.05 28.43
C ARG A 703 -38.22 -19.11 28.05
N LEU A 704 -38.56 -19.09 26.76
CA LEU A 704 -39.93 -19.28 26.32
C LEU A 704 -40.49 -20.63 26.78
N GLU A 705 -39.70 -21.71 26.74
CA GLU A 705 -40.07 -23.05 27.21
C GLU A 705 -40.37 -23.11 28.72
N THR A 706 -39.93 -22.12 29.51
CA THR A 706 -40.30 -22.02 30.93
C THR A 706 -41.68 -21.38 31.17
N VAL A 707 -42.20 -20.65 30.18
CA VAL A 707 -43.45 -19.85 30.30
C VAL A 707 -44.55 -20.37 29.38
N LEU A 708 -44.20 -20.95 28.24
CA LEU A 708 -45.10 -21.38 27.18
C LEU A 708 -45.05 -22.89 26.98
N ASN A 709 -46.19 -23.47 26.62
CA ASN A 709 -46.23 -24.86 26.17
C ASN A 709 -45.82 -25.01 24.68
N PRO A 710 -45.51 -26.22 24.19
CA PRO A 710 -45.03 -26.41 22.81
C PRO A 710 -45.96 -25.90 21.70
N VAL A 711 -47.28 -25.90 21.94
CA VAL A 711 -48.27 -25.40 20.96
C VAL A 711 -48.28 -23.87 20.92
N GLU A 712 -48.16 -23.22 22.08
CA GLU A 712 -48.04 -21.77 22.19
C GLU A 712 -46.71 -21.28 21.55
N ILE A 713 -45.61 -22.00 21.76
CA ILE A 713 -44.31 -21.69 21.11
C ILE A 713 -44.42 -21.78 19.59
N ALA A 714 -45.04 -22.84 19.06
CA ALA A 714 -45.25 -22.98 17.61
C ALA A 714 -46.10 -21.83 17.03
N THR A 715 -47.06 -21.31 17.81
CA THR A 715 -47.90 -20.17 17.42
C THR A 715 -47.08 -18.88 17.35
N VAL A 716 -46.23 -18.61 18.36
CA VAL A 716 -45.30 -17.47 18.36
C VAL A 716 -44.31 -17.58 17.19
N GLU A 717 -43.71 -18.77 16.97
CA GLU A 717 -42.79 -19.03 15.85
C GLU A 717 -43.45 -18.76 14.49
N ALA A 718 -44.71 -19.17 14.31
CA ALA A 718 -45.47 -18.91 13.09
C ALA A 718 -45.69 -17.40 12.86
N GLY A 719 -45.92 -16.64 13.93
CA GLY A 719 -46.02 -15.17 13.89
C GLY A 719 -44.74 -14.50 13.37
N PHE A 720 -43.57 -14.92 13.84
CA PHE A 720 -42.28 -14.42 13.34
C PHE A 720 -42.02 -14.85 11.89
N ARG A 721 -42.33 -16.11 11.53
CA ARG A 721 -42.19 -16.59 10.14
C ARG A 721 -43.08 -15.83 9.17
N GLY A 722 -44.30 -15.47 9.60
CA GLY A 722 -45.24 -14.68 8.81
C GLY A 722 -44.78 -13.25 8.51
N GLN A 723 -43.81 -12.74 9.26
CA GLN A 723 -43.23 -11.40 9.10
C GLN A 723 -41.79 -11.44 8.57
N LEU A 724 -41.32 -12.58 8.05
CA LEU A 724 -40.01 -12.66 7.40
C LEU A 724 -39.92 -11.64 6.26
N ARG A 725 -38.82 -10.89 6.21
CA ARG A 725 -38.56 -9.70 5.38
C ARG A 725 -39.19 -8.39 5.90
N GLY A 726 -39.82 -8.39 7.08
CA GLY A 726 -40.27 -7.19 7.79
C GLY A 726 -39.18 -6.56 8.65
N GLN A 727 -39.49 -5.40 9.25
CA GLN A 727 -38.62 -4.70 10.20
C GLN A 727 -39.28 -4.58 11.56
N LEU A 728 -38.61 -5.10 12.59
CA LEU A 728 -39.05 -5.01 13.98
C LEU A 728 -38.52 -3.70 14.61
N PRO A 729 -39.35 -2.97 15.37
CA PRO A 729 -38.86 -1.83 16.14
C PRO A 729 -37.94 -2.31 17.27
N GLN A 730 -36.77 -1.68 17.40
CA GLN A 730 -35.84 -1.94 18.50
C GLN A 730 -35.55 -0.62 19.20
N ARG A 731 -36.16 -0.39 20.35
CA ARG A 731 -35.93 0.83 21.13
C ARG A 731 -34.91 0.55 22.22
N LEU A 732 -33.90 1.39 22.33
CA LEU A 732 -32.90 1.34 23.39
C LEU A 732 -33.11 2.51 24.34
N LEU A 733 -32.97 2.25 25.63
CA LEU A 733 -32.94 3.28 26.66
C LEU A 733 -31.52 3.38 27.20
N HIS A 734 -31.01 4.60 27.20
CA HIS A 734 -29.70 4.93 27.73
C HIS A 734 -29.86 5.76 29.00
N HIS A 735 -29.06 5.42 30.00
CA HIS A 735 -28.89 6.20 31.23
C HIS A 735 -27.43 6.55 31.41
N ARG A 736 -27.12 7.84 31.44
CA ARG A 736 -25.80 8.35 31.83
C ARG A 736 -25.87 8.81 33.28
N LEU A 737 -25.06 8.19 34.14
CA LEU A 737 -24.88 8.59 35.52
C LEU A 737 -23.52 9.28 35.66
N ILE A 738 -23.51 10.49 36.19
CA ILE A 738 -22.32 11.23 36.55
C ILE A 738 -22.34 11.41 38.06
N ALA A 739 -21.30 10.96 38.78
CA ALA A 739 -21.24 11.13 40.24
C ALA A 739 -19.99 11.90 40.66
N HIS A 740 -20.17 12.85 41.57
CA HIS A 740 -19.12 13.68 42.16
C HIS A 740 -19.06 13.48 43.66
N ARG A 741 -17.85 13.49 44.25
CA ARG A 741 -17.70 13.39 45.70
C ARG A 741 -18.21 14.68 46.35
N ARG A 742 -19.04 14.54 47.40
CA ARG A 742 -19.54 15.67 48.18
C ARG A 742 -18.46 16.32 49.04
#